data_AF-A0A1Y2HN26-F1
#
_entry.id   AF-A0A1Y2HN26-F1
#
_cell.length_a   1.000
_cell.length_b   1.000
_cell.length_c   1.000
_cell.angle_alpha   90.00
_cell.angle_beta   90.00
_cell.angle_gamma   90.00
#
_symmetry.space_group_name_H-M   'P 1'
#
loop_
_entity.id
_entity.type
_entity.pdbx_description
1 polymer ?
#
loop_
_entity_poly.entity_id
_entity_poly.type
_entity_poly.pdbx_seq_one_letter_code
_entity_poly.pdbx_strand_id
1 'polypeptide(L)'
;MQCDSIIVTKVAHILLSDVLGANASLVEYGGASQAYPRISQGVTDAVFELWPSSKNEQYVKYVLKQGTVVDGGTIGYAGKVSWFVPTKLTETYPSRIFDSWRAFRDPSVLQYFPAAGTTQPARTLSGGYLCDSAKYPYCSNGIFVPPQCQSSQFASCREFWAVDPSYSAGENEQRIVTLQLSLVVVYVGAAQFESKVRECARQGVSGCLFYYCNFSTTAVGQPENFLTCDWTTELLQKIYTSSLRTRAPQIASFIQAMKLGDIEINNLLQEYNRTQDYFDAACSWVKRSASVWSSWIPPVPPGFATTLDIISTSDTIATVTLSLSGILLATYPFTAYLLLDNRRTPALRAQSPTFIFLILLGVSLTTLSVVLDTLPPSWTTCVSRVATLSVGMAVVLSSTIVKTVRIYLVFGNKRIRGSALATSRLVSAVAAAVMVHLILVAVWSEVYAPQAVLVQTSLTRHTLVCGVDPARTGGTSGAGVLGIMGSMLGLHGIMLVAACVYSFKVRKVATEYNESRFIALSSYNIFLAVVIVFAIEYSAVSFRAQYAIRSLVTLFSISGVYALMVLRPVAESILTTRRSVTGDGAPVSPSVIRNAIMSNVAKQPENGLVSLNSFMPSNGTAPATGGAGGKEQRDVGKSTVACSMNVSTAFAMRKAGLFRRWRPVTLCLIHGAKRVLLLVQYDDELTGTTYSANVAASLLTRGAPSNSSPASSSDSHACQFQLFLNTQSYVVQASTHAQAEQWARDINLAFTGDATVSGLPRIVSVRAVWASMGRSAAGSTSERKSRERGESSGGQQQHRAVKGKAGLE
;
A
#
# COMPACT_ATOMS: atom_id res chain seq x y z
N MET A 1 -8.26 49.75 -25.97
CA MET A 1 -7.72 49.37 -24.64
C MET A 1 -8.89 49.21 -23.71
N GLN A 2 -9.33 47.98 -23.54
CA GLN A 2 -10.20 47.61 -22.44
C GLN A 2 -9.28 47.46 -21.22
N CYS A 3 -9.44 48.31 -20.20
CA CYS A 3 -8.84 48.05 -18.90
C CYS A 3 -9.67 46.95 -18.25
N ASP A 4 -9.39 45.71 -18.64
CA ASP A 4 -10.15 44.55 -18.20
C ASP A 4 -9.64 44.07 -16.84
N SER A 5 -10.59 44.01 -15.91
CA SER A 5 -10.57 43.23 -14.66
C SER A 5 -9.92 41.85 -14.78
N ILE A 6 -9.96 41.26 -15.98
CA ILE A 6 -9.29 40.03 -16.37
C ILE A 6 -7.80 40.04 -16.02
N ILE A 7 -7.01 41.06 -16.37
CA ILE A 7 -5.54 41.00 -16.18
C ILE A 7 -5.15 41.02 -14.69
N VAL A 8 -5.80 41.89 -13.91
CA VAL A 8 -5.62 41.97 -12.45
C VAL A 8 -6.09 40.69 -11.77
N THR A 9 -7.23 40.15 -12.19
CA THR A 9 -7.79 38.93 -11.62
C THR A 9 -6.96 37.69 -12.01
N LYS A 10 -6.30 37.68 -13.18
CA LYS A 10 -5.30 36.65 -13.54
C LYS A 10 -4.03 36.74 -12.69
N VAL A 11 -3.51 37.94 -12.38
CA VAL A 11 -2.41 38.10 -11.40
C VAL A 11 -2.81 37.54 -10.04
N ALA A 12 -4.00 37.89 -9.54
CA ALA A 12 -4.52 37.35 -8.29
C ALA A 12 -4.66 35.82 -8.32
N HIS A 13 -5.17 35.24 -9.40
CA HIS A 13 -5.30 33.79 -9.57
C HIS A 13 -3.96 33.05 -9.55
N ILE A 14 -2.94 33.55 -10.27
CA ILE A 14 -1.60 32.95 -10.26
C ILE A 14 -1.00 32.99 -8.85
N LEU A 15 -1.11 34.12 -8.13
CA LEU A 15 -0.61 34.22 -6.76
C LEU A 15 -1.41 33.34 -5.77
N LEU A 16 -2.72 33.19 -5.96
CA LEU A 16 -3.54 32.30 -5.13
C LEU A 16 -3.21 30.82 -5.38
N SER A 17 -3.10 30.39 -6.63
CA SER A 17 -2.86 28.99 -6.99
C SER A 17 -1.41 28.58 -6.80
N ASP A 18 -0.46 29.30 -7.40
CA ASP A 18 0.93 28.86 -7.53
C ASP A 18 1.81 29.25 -6.32
N VAL A 19 1.44 30.33 -5.61
CA VAL A 19 2.20 30.82 -4.44
C VAL A 19 1.52 30.48 -3.12
N LEU A 20 0.20 30.66 -3.01
CA LEU A 20 -0.58 30.33 -1.80
C LEU A 20 -1.15 28.91 -1.77
N GLY A 21 -1.03 28.13 -2.86
CA GLY A 21 -1.50 26.75 -2.93
C GLY A 21 -3.03 26.59 -2.84
N ALA A 22 -3.79 27.66 -3.09
CA ALA A 22 -5.24 27.65 -3.02
C ALA A 22 -5.85 27.06 -4.30
N ASN A 23 -6.89 26.23 -4.16
CA ASN A 23 -7.68 25.76 -5.30
C ASN A 23 -8.61 26.88 -5.80
N ALA A 24 -8.04 27.87 -6.50
CA ALA A 24 -8.75 29.00 -7.06
C ALA A 24 -9.18 28.71 -8.51
N SER A 25 -10.36 29.19 -8.89
CA SER A 25 -10.85 29.13 -10.27
C SER A 25 -11.27 30.51 -10.76
N LEU A 26 -11.09 30.76 -12.05
CA LEU A 26 -11.55 31.98 -12.73
C LEU A 26 -12.93 31.71 -13.33
N VAL A 27 -13.89 32.58 -13.05
CA VAL A 27 -15.25 32.50 -13.61
C VAL A 27 -15.66 33.86 -14.13
N GLU A 28 -16.07 33.91 -15.40
CA GLU A 28 -16.53 35.11 -16.07
C GLU A 28 -18.06 35.24 -15.99
N TYR A 29 -18.54 36.46 -15.76
CA TYR A 29 -19.97 36.76 -15.61
C TYR A 29 -20.30 38.11 -16.24
N GLY A 30 -21.36 38.15 -17.05
CA GLY A 30 -21.91 39.40 -17.56
C GLY A 30 -22.46 40.32 -16.46
N GLY A 31 -22.38 41.63 -16.68
CA GLY A 31 -22.99 42.66 -15.82
C GLY A 31 -22.20 42.99 -14.54
N ALA A 32 -21.42 44.07 -14.60
CA ALA A 32 -20.63 44.59 -13.46
C ALA A 32 -21.50 45.10 -12.28
N SER A 33 -22.79 45.37 -12.51
CA SER A 33 -23.78 45.73 -11.49
C SER A 33 -24.22 44.55 -10.61
N GLN A 34 -23.92 43.31 -11.00
CA GLN A 34 -24.27 42.10 -10.25
C GLN A 34 -23.15 41.59 -9.32
N ALA A 35 -22.06 42.35 -9.16
CA ALA A 35 -20.91 41.94 -8.34
C ALA A 35 -21.27 41.74 -6.87
N TYR A 36 -21.91 42.71 -6.21
CA TYR A 36 -22.29 42.57 -4.79
C TYR A 36 -23.33 41.47 -4.54
N PRO A 37 -24.42 41.35 -5.32
CA PRO A 37 -25.34 40.21 -5.21
C PRO A 37 -24.66 38.85 -5.32
N ARG A 38 -23.76 38.65 -6.29
CA ARG A 38 -23.05 37.37 -6.50
C ARG A 38 -22.15 37.00 -5.33
N ILE A 39 -21.37 37.95 -4.80
CA ILE A 39 -20.52 37.70 -3.62
C ILE A 39 -21.37 37.46 -2.36
N SER A 40 -22.45 38.23 -2.18
CA SER A 40 -23.37 38.05 -1.04
C SER A 40 -24.10 36.69 -1.06
N GLN A 41 -24.25 36.07 -2.23
CA GLN A 41 -24.85 34.75 -2.40
C GLN A 41 -23.81 33.61 -2.34
N GLY A 42 -22.51 33.91 -2.23
CA GLY A 42 -21.44 32.90 -2.28
C GLY A 42 -21.19 32.30 -3.67
N VAL A 43 -21.71 32.92 -4.73
CA VAL A 43 -21.50 32.49 -6.13
C VAL A 43 -20.10 32.88 -6.63
N THR A 44 -19.46 33.86 -5.99
CA THR A 44 -18.09 34.29 -6.29
C THR A 44 -17.42 34.71 -4.99
N ASP A 45 -16.23 34.20 -4.69
CA ASP A 45 -15.57 34.48 -3.42
C ASP A 45 -14.93 35.89 -3.38
N ALA A 46 -14.39 36.40 -4.49
CA ALA A 46 -13.72 37.69 -4.56
C ALA A 46 -13.80 38.34 -5.96
N VAL A 47 -13.73 39.67 -5.99
CA VAL A 47 -13.56 40.51 -7.20
C VAL A 47 -12.41 41.48 -6.94
N PHE A 48 -11.39 41.46 -7.79
CA PHE A 48 -10.14 42.22 -7.59
C PHE A 48 -10.10 43.59 -8.27
N GLU A 49 -11.04 43.86 -9.17
CA GLU A 49 -11.23 45.16 -9.78
C GLU A 49 -12.71 45.51 -9.80
N LEU A 50 -13.11 46.38 -8.86
CA LEU A 50 -14.46 46.89 -8.73
C LEU A 50 -14.44 48.41 -8.89
N TRP A 51 -15.13 48.88 -9.92
CA TRP A 51 -15.46 50.29 -10.11
C TRP A 51 -16.53 50.69 -9.07
N PRO A 52 -16.26 51.65 -8.17
CA PRO A 52 -17.17 52.03 -7.08
C PRO A 52 -18.28 52.99 -7.53
N SER A 53 -18.05 53.78 -8.60
CA SER A 53 -19.06 54.56 -9.31
C SER A 53 -20.39 53.83 -9.39
N SER A 54 -21.47 54.54 -9.06
CA SER A 54 -22.85 54.06 -9.15
C SER A 54 -23.25 52.87 -8.26
N LYS A 55 -22.37 52.38 -7.37
CA LYS A 55 -22.66 51.21 -6.50
C LYS A 55 -22.88 51.54 -5.03
N ASN A 56 -22.99 52.83 -4.66
CA ASN A 56 -23.18 53.28 -3.27
C ASN A 56 -24.33 52.57 -2.55
N GLU A 57 -25.50 52.41 -3.19
CA GLU A 57 -26.64 51.68 -2.61
C GLU A 57 -26.30 50.21 -2.32
N GLN A 58 -25.55 49.56 -3.22
CA GLN A 58 -25.10 48.18 -3.05
C GLN A 58 -24.05 48.06 -1.93
N TYR A 59 -23.10 48.99 -1.85
CA TYR A 59 -22.13 49.06 -0.77
C TYR A 59 -22.83 49.21 0.60
N VAL A 60 -23.74 50.19 0.73
CA VAL A 60 -24.53 50.39 1.96
C VAL A 60 -25.35 49.14 2.31
N LYS A 61 -25.96 48.48 1.33
CA LYS A 61 -26.77 47.27 1.55
C LYS A 61 -25.92 46.06 1.96
N TYR A 62 -24.93 45.68 1.17
CA TYR A 62 -24.23 44.40 1.29
C TYR A 62 -23.01 44.46 2.23
N VAL A 63 -22.33 45.61 2.31
CA VAL A 63 -21.17 45.80 3.19
C VAL A 63 -21.60 46.36 4.54
N LEU A 64 -22.26 47.51 4.57
CA LEU A 64 -22.57 48.21 5.84
C LEU A 64 -23.75 47.62 6.61
N LYS A 65 -24.83 47.22 5.92
CA LYS A 65 -26.05 46.70 6.59
C LYS A 65 -26.06 45.18 6.75
N GLN A 66 -25.69 44.41 5.72
CA GLN A 66 -25.77 42.94 5.75
C GLN A 66 -24.47 42.26 6.21
N GLY A 67 -23.29 42.86 6.01
CA GLY A 67 -22.01 42.25 6.35
C GLY A 67 -21.69 40.94 5.60
N THR A 68 -22.39 40.65 4.51
CA THR A 68 -22.16 39.46 3.66
C THR A 68 -21.02 39.67 2.68
N VAL A 69 -20.78 40.92 2.29
CA VAL A 69 -19.66 41.35 1.45
C VAL A 69 -18.72 42.21 2.30
N VAL A 70 -17.43 42.06 2.09
CA VAL A 70 -16.36 42.79 2.77
C VAL A 70 -15.65 43.68 1.78
N ASP A 71 -15.40 44.93 2.19
CA ASP A 71 -14.46 45.83 1.52
C ASP A 71 -13.02 45.31 1.70
N GLY A 72 -12.36 45.01 0.58
CA GLY A 72 -10.97 44.60 0.48
C GLY A 72 -9.99 45.77 0.32
N GLY A 73 -10.48 47.01 0.30
CA GLY A 73 -9.72 48.23 0.07
C GLY A 73 -9.37 48.46 -1.40
N THR A 74 -8.61 49.52 -1.65
CA THR A 74 -8.19 49.93 -3.00
C THR A 74 -7.23 48.92 -3.64
N ILE A 75 -7.35 48.71 -4.96
CA ILE A 75 -6.38 47.94 -5.74
C ILE A 75 -5.05 48.69 -5.92
N GLY A 76 -5.05 50.02 -5.89
CA GLY A 76 -3.84 50.85 -5.83
C GLY A 76 -3.59 51.77 -7.03
N TYR A 77 -4.14 51.44 -8.20
CA TYR A 77 -4.17 52.30 -9.39
C TYR A 77 -5.54 52.94 -9.57
N ALA A 78 -5.59 54.00 -10.37
CA ALA A 78 -6.85 54.71 -10.62
C ALA A 78 -7.44 54.38 -12.00
N GLY A 79 -8.75 54.10 -12.02
CA GLY A 79 -9.53 54.05 -13.23
C GLY A 79 -9.95 55.46 -13.65
N LYS A 80 -9.70 55.83 -14.92
CA LYS A 80 -10.25 57.07 -15.50
C LYS A 80 -11.38 56.74 -16.47
N VAL A 81 -12.56 57.25 -16.14
CA VAL A 81 -13.73 57.35 -17.01
C VAL A 81 -13.55 58.59 -17.89
N SER A 82 -13.66 58.49 -19.22
CA SER A 82 -13.50 59.66 -20.10
C SER A 82 -14.04 59.45 -21.51
N TRP A 83 -14.05 60.54 -22.28
CA TRP A 83 -13.90 60.48 -23.73
C TRP A 83 -12.42 60.35 -24.07
N PHE A 84 -12.11 59.55 -25.08
CA PHE A 84 -10.75 59.20 -25.46
C PHE A 84 -10.51 59.47 -26.95
N VAL A 85 -9.28 59.89 -27.25
CA VAL A 85 -8.73 60.02 -28.59
C VAL A 85 -7.37 59.30 -28.63
N PRO A 86 -6.90 58.79 -29.78
CA PRO A 86 -5.58 58.18 -29.88
C PRO A 86 -4.44 59.18 -29.58
N THR A 87 -3.49 58.81 -28.72
CA THR A 87 -2.31 59.64 -28.39
C THR A 87 -1.53 60.08 -29.64
N LYS A 88 -1.45 59.19 -30.64
CA LYS A 88 -0.80 59.46 -31.93
C LYS A 88 -1.42 60.65 -32.67
N LEU A 89 -2.72 60.89 -32.52
CA LEU A 89 -3.39 62.07 -33.10
C LEU A 89 -2.93 63.35 -32.39
N THR A 90 -2.86 63.33 -31.06
CA THR A 90 -2.40 64.49 -30.27
C THR A 90 -0.91 64.79 -30.48
N GLU A 91 -0.08 63.76 -30.69
CA GLU A 91 1.34 63.89 -31.03
C GLU A 91 1.56 64.42 -32.47
N THR A 92 0.69 64.05 -33.41
CA THR A 92 0.77 64.51 -34.82
C THR A 92 0.29 65.96 -34.97
N TYR A 93 -0.65 66.40 -34.13
CA TYR A 93 -1.22 67.75 -34.17
C TYR A 93 -1.12 68.49 -32.81
N PRO A 94 0.09 68.76 -32.29
CA PRO A 94 0.30 69.29 -30.94
C PRO A 94 -0.21 70.73 -30.75
N SER A 95 -0.48 71.46 -31.83
CA SER A 95 -1.11 72.79 -31.80
C SER A 95 -2.64 72.76 -31.72
N ARG A 96 -3.25 71.58 -31.66
CA ARG A 96 -4.71 71.38 -31.54
C ARG A 96 -5.06 70.88 -30.15
N ILE A 97 -6.11 71.48 -29.58
CA ILE A 97 -6.67 71.11 -28.28
C ILE A 97 -7.61 69.92 -28.49
N PHE A 98 -7.35 68.80 -27.82
CA PHE A 98 -8.20 67.58 -27.87
C PHE A 98 -8.66 67.11 -26.48
N ASP A 99 -8.13 67.70 -25.42
CA ASP A 99 -8.41 67.42 -24.00
C ASP A 99 -9.61 68.21 -23.44
N SER A 100 -10.13 69.18 -24.20
CA SER A 100 -11.30 69.98 -23.82
C SER A 100 -12.51 69.66 -24.68
N TRP A 101 -13.66 69.41 -24.06
CA TRP A 101 -14.94 69.18 -24.77
C TRP A 101 -15.31 70.32 -25.73
N ARG A 102 -14.87 71.56 -25.44
CA ARG A 102 -15.11 72.74 -26.27
C ARG A 102 -14.49 72.61 -27.66
N ALA A 103 -13.41 71.85 -27.80
CA ALA A 103 -12.77 71.61 -29.09
C ALA A 103 -13.70 70.86 -30.07
N PHE A 104 -14.60 70.00 -29.57
CA PHE A 104 -15.59 69.29 -30.40
C PHE A 104 -16.76 70.17 -30.88
N ARG A 105 -16.69 71.50 -30.65
CA ARG A 105 -17.52 72.50 -31.36
C ARG A 105 -16.81 73.12 -32.56
N ASP A 106 -15.48 72.98 -32.68
CA ASP A 106 -14.70 73.58 -33.78
C ASP A 106 -14.64 72.61 -34.98
N PRO A 107 -15.15 73.00 -36.17
CA PRO A 107 -14.99 72.22 -37.40
C PRO A 107 -13.52 71.86 -37.73
N SER A 108 -12.56 72.71 -37.33
CA SER A 108 -11.13 72.51 -37.57
C SER A 108 -10.50 71.43 -36.69
N VAL A 109 -11.20 70.99 -35.64
CA VAL A 109 -10.88 69.80 -34.83
C VAL A 109 -11.72 68.61 -35.28
N LEU A 110 -13.00 68.82 -35.61
CA LEU A 110 -13.91 67.77 -36.07
C LEU A 110 -13.44 67.10 -37.38
N GLN A 111 -12.71 67.78 -38.25
CA GLN A 111 -12.15 67.19 -39.48
C GLN A 111 -11.25 65.95 -39.25
N TYR A 112 -10.69 65.75 -38.05
CA TYR A 112 -9.82 64.61 -37.75
C TYR A 112 -10.56 63.32 -37.38
N PHE A 113 -11.89 63.37 -37.23
CA PHE A 113 -12.74 62.23 -36.86
C PHE A 113 -13.58 61.73 -38.05
N PRO A 114 -14.18 60.51 -37.99
CA PRO A 114 -14.98 59.98 -39.09
C PRO A 114 -16.25 60.81 -39.30
N ALA A 115 -16.64 61.00 -40.56
CA ALA A 115 -17.91 61.63 -40.90
C ALA A 115 -19.09 60.75 -40.45
N ALA A 116 -20.19 61.39 -40.04
CA ALA A 116 -21.40 60.69 -39.58
C ALA A 116 -21.93 59.69 -40.64
N GLY A 117 -22.13 58.42 -40.22
CA GLY A 117 -22.68 57.37 -41.07
C GLY A 117 -21.63 56.59 -41.88
N THR A 118 -20.34 56.72 -41.55
CA THR A 118 -19.26 55.93 -42.15
C THR A 118 -19.03 54.60 -41.42
N THR A 119 -19.26 54.54 -40.11
CA THR A 119 -19.18 53.30 -39.33
C THR A 119 -20.52 52.58 -39.27
N GLN A 120 -20.52 51.30 -39.64
CA GLN A 120 -21.70 50.44 -39.50
C GLN A 120 -22.06 50.21 -38.02
N PRO A 121 -23.30 50.52 -37.58
CA PRO A 121 -23.75 50.23 -36.23
C PRO A 121 -23.95 48.73 -35.98
N ALA A 122 -23.72 48.30 -34.75
CA ALA A 122 -23.93 46.92 -34.35
C ALA A 122 -25.41 46.55 -34.21
N ARG A 123 -25.64 45.23 -34.23
CA ARG A 123 -26.95 44.60 -34.16
C ARG A 123 -27.03 43.61 -32.99
N THR A 124 -28.24 43.40 -32.49
CA THR A 124 -28.57 42.33 -31.54
C THR A 124 -28.46 40.96 -32.22
N LEU A 125 -28.46 39.88 -31.43
CA LEU A 125 -28.53 38.50 -31.93
C LEU A 125 -29.80 38.22 -32.76
N SER A 126 -30.86 39.01 -32.58
CA SER A 126 -32.10 38.97 -33.38
C SER A 126 -32.06 39.84 -34.65
N GLY A 127 -30.94 40.47 -34.97
CA GLY A 127 -30.73 41.26 -36.19
C GLY A 127 -31.20 42.73 -36.13
N GLY A 128 -31.93 43.12 -35.09
CA GLY A 128 -32.29 44.52 -34.83
C GLY A 128 -31.07 45.37 -34.46
N TYR A 129 -31.13 46.69 -34.64
CA TYR A 129 -30.04 47.58 -34.18
C TYR A 129 -29.99 47.67 -32.65
N LEU A 130 -28.81 47.95 -32.08
CA LEU A 130 -28.69 48.23 -30.64
C LEU A 130 -29.43 49.53 -30.26
N CYS A 131 -29.28 50.57 -31.09
CA CYS A 131 -29.97 51.86 -31.00
C CYS A 131 -31.27 51.80 -31.83
N ASP A 132 -32.34 51.37 -31.18
CA ASP A 132 -33.69 51.30 -31.72
C ASP A 132 -34.53 52.50 -31.29
N SER A 133 -35.21 53.15 -32.24
CA SER A 133 -36.07 54.32 -32.01
C SER A 133 -37.27 54.03 -31.11
N ALA A 134 -37.73 52.78 -31.05
CA ALA A 134 -38.81 52.37 -30.14
C ALA A 134 -38.36 52.28 -28.67
N LYS A 135 -37.05 52.18 -28.41
CA LYS A 135 -36.46 52.05 -27.07
C LYS A 135 -35.68 53.29 -26.62
N TYR A 136 -35.07 54.02 -27.56
CA TYR A 136 -34.22 55.17 -27.32
C TYR A 136 -34.59 56.31 -28.28
N PRO A 137 -35.08 57.46 -27.78
CA PRO A 137 -35.38 58.63 -28.61
C PRO A 137 -34.15 59.09 -29.42
N TYR A 138 -34.41 59.67 -30.60
CA TYR A 138 -33.40 60.15 -31.55
C TYR A 138 -32.46 59.08 -32.16
N CYS A 139 -32.68 57.79 -31.91
CA CYS A 139 -32.10 56.72 -32.73
C CYS A 139 -32.68 56.73 -34.16
N SER A 140 -31.82 56.67 -35.16
CA SER A 140 -32.17 56.51 -36.59
C SER A 140 -31.13 55.61 -37.26
N ASN A 141 -31.58 54.56 -37.96
CA ASN A 141 -30.72 53.57 -38.64
C ASN A 141 -29.60 52.96 -37.76
N GLY A 142 -29.81 52.85 -36.44
CA GLY A 142 -28.83 52.33 -35.49
C GLY A 142 -27.83 53.35 -34.93
N ILE A 143 -27.97 54.63 -35.27
CA ILE A 143 -27.13 55.75 -34.81
C ILE A 143 -28.02 56.70 -34.00
N PHE A 144 -27.54 57.22 -32.87
CA PHE A 144 -28.22 58.32 -32.18
C PHE A 144 -27.83 59.64 -32.84
N VAL A 145 -28.83 60.37 -33.35
CA VAL A 145 -28.67 61.61 -34.11
C VAL A 145 -29.30 62.78 -33.35
N PRO A 146 -28.51 63.58 -32.61
CA PRO A 146 -29.05 64.69 -31.82
C PRO A 146 -29.63 65.79 -32.74
N PRO A 147 -30.49 66.68 -32.21
CA PRO A 147 -31.16 67.72 -33.01
C PRO A 147 -30.22 68.54 -33.90
N GLN A 148 -29.04 68.93 -33.39
CA GLN A 148 -28.02 69.69 -34.13
C GLN A 148 -27.26 68.91 -35.22
N CYS A 149 -27.61 67.64 -35.44
CA CYS A 149 -27.06 66.80 -36.52
C CYS A 149 -28.16 66.27 -37.47
N GLN A 150 -29.38 66.79 -37.38
CA GLN A 150 -30.49 66.34 -38.22
C GLN A 150 -30.45 66.99 -39.62
N SER A 151 -31.10 66.32 -40.59
CA SER A 151 -31.29 66.82 -41.95
C SER A 151 -29.97 67.24 -42.62
N SER A 152 -29.87 68.49 -43.13
CA SER A 152 -28.71 68.99 -43.86
C SER A 152 -27.42 69.09 -43.02
N GLN A 153 -27.52 69.06 -41.68
CA GLN A 153 -26.34 69.17 -40.80
C GLN A 153 -25.66 67.83 -40.54
N PHE A 154 -26.28 66.70 -40.89
CA PHE A 154 -25.75 65.35 -40.62
C PHE A 154 -24.32 65.14 -41.15
N ALA A 155 -24.05 65.53 -42.40
CA ALA A 155 -22.73 65.41 -43.03
C ALA A 155 -21.63 66.28 -42.36
N SER A 156 -22.02 67.33 -41.63
CA SER A 156 -21.10 68.20 -40.89
C SER A 156 -20.69 67.61 -39.54
N CYS A 157 -21.49 66.68 -39.00
CA CYS A 157 -21.22 66.02 -37.72
C CYS A 157 -20.20 64.89 -37.85
N ARG A 158 -19.69 64.45 -36.70
CA ARG A 158 -18.67 63.39 -36.58
C ARG A 158 -19.09 62.26 -35.68
N GLU A 159 -18.48 61.11 -35.89
CA GLU A 159 -18.81 59.92 -35.12
C GLU A 159 -18.14 59.91 -33.75
N PHE A 160 -18.95 59.60 -32.76
CA PHE A 160 -18.57 59.27 -31.41
C PHE A 160 -18.91 57.80 -31.17
N TRP A 161 -17.92 56.96 -30.89
CA TRP A 161 -18.12 55.52 -30.77
C TRP A 161 -18.39 55.11 -29.32
N ALA A 162 -19.46 54.32 -29.13
CA ALA A 162 -19.86 53.76 -27.84
C ALA A 162 -20.03 52.23 -27.94
N VAL A 163 -20.01 51.55 -26.80
CA VAL A 163 -20.12 50.09 -26.73
C VAL A 163 -21.54 49.62 -27.04
N ASP A 164 -22.52 50.03 -26.23
CA ASP A 164 -23.94 49.65 -26.33
C ASP A 164 -24.80 50.71 -25.60
N PRO A 165 -26.05 50.99 -26.02
CA PRO A 165 -26.90 51.98 -25.35
C PRO A 165 -27.22 51.69 -23.87
N SER A 166 -27.09 50.45 -23.40
CA SER A 166 -27.24 50.09 -21.99
C SER A 166 -25.97 50.33 -21.16
N TYR A 167 -24.81 50.55 -21.79
CA TYR A 167 -23.53 50.71 -21.11
C TYR A 167 -23.46 52.04 -20.34
N SER A 168 -24.09 53.10 -20.87
CA SER A 168 -24.15 54.43 -20.27
C SER A 168 -25.45 55.15 -20.64
N ALA A 169 -26.59 54.52 -20.34
CA ALA A 169 -27.88 54.86 -20.94
C ALA A 169 -28.27 56.35 -20.83
N GLY A 170 -28.16 57.06 -21.96
CA GLY A 170 -28.52 58.46 -22.11
C GLY A 170 -27.45 59.47 -21.66
N GLU A 171 -26.33 59.04 -21.08
CA GLU A 171 -25.31 59.96 -20.55
C GLU A 171 -24.65 60.80 -21.65
N ASN A 172 -24.07 60.14 -22.65
CA ASN A 172 -23.27 60.81 -23.68
C ASN A 172 -24.16 61.52 -24.67
N GLU A 173 -25.32 60.92 -24.93
CA GLU A 173 -26.41 61.44 -25.71
C GLU A 173 -26.88 62.78 -25.11
N GLN A 174 -27.17 62.80 -23.80
CA GLN A 174 -27.54 64.02 -23.09
C GLN A 174 -26.38 65.04 -23.04
N ARG A 175 -25.14 64.61 -22.80
CA ARG A 175 -23.96 65.52 -22.83
C ARG A 175 -23.79 66.17 -24.20
N ILE A 176 -23.90 65.41 -25.29
CA ILE A 176 -23.81 65.89 -26.68
C ILE A 176 -24.92 66.90 -26.98
N VAL A 177 -26.16 66.63 -26.56
CA VAL A 177 -27.30 67.54 -26.73
C VAL A 177 -27.12 68.82 -25.89
N THR A 178 -26.89 68.69 -24.57
CA THR A 178 -26.73 69.83 -23.65
C THR A 178 -25.54 70.72 -24.01
N LEU A 179 -24.42 70.13 -24.42
CA LEU A 179 -23.22 70.87 -24.82
C LEU A 179 -23.24 71.28 -26.30
N GLN A 180 -24.32 71.02 -27.05
CA GLN A 180 -24.48 71.38 -28.46
C GLN A 180 -23.29 70.96 -29.32
N LEU A 181 -22.88 69.69 -29.23
CA LEU A 181 -21.73 69.15 -29.95
C LEU A 181 -22.19 68.52 -31.27
N SER A 182 -21.40 68.73 -32.33
CA SER A 182 -21.69 68.18 -33.67
C SER A 182 -21.24 66.73 -33.78
N LEU A 183 -21.74 65.88 -32.88
CA LEU A 183 -21.38 64.47 -32.73
C LEU A 183 -22.62 63.59 -32.87
N VAL A 184 -22.50 62.45 -33.56
CA VAL A 184 -23.49 61.37 -33.60
C VAL A 184 -22.95 60.15 -32.87
N VAL A 185 -23.78 59.45 -32.07
CA VAL A 185 -23.31 58.27 -31.33
C VAL A 185 -23.55 57.00 -32.14
N VAL A 186 -22.46 56.31 -32.48
CA VAL A 186 -22.48 55.01 -33.16
C VAL A 186 -22.17 53.92 -32.14
N TYR A 187 -23.11 53.00 -31.93
CA TYR A 187 -22.92 51.86 -31.04
C TYR A 187 -22.30 50.70 -31.80
N VAL A 188 -21.09 50.34 -31.42
CA VAL A 188 -20.21 49.41 -32.16
C VAL A 188 -20.31 47.97 -31.65
N GLY A 189 -20.95 47.76 -30.48
CA GLY A 189 -21.13 46.46 -29.86
C GLY A 189 -19.88 45.95 -29.15
N ALA A 190 -20.05 45.34 -27.97
CA ALA A 190 -18.95 44.86 -27.14
C ALA A 190 -17.95 43.96 -27.88
N ALA A 191 -18.43 43.11 -28.79
CA ALA A 191 -17.58 42.17 -29.54
C ALA A 191 -16.66 42.82 -30.60
N GLN A 192 -16.96 44.03 -31.08
CA GLN A 192 -16.18 44.71 -32.14
C GLN A 192 -15.58 46.05 -31.70
N PHE A 193 -15.98 46.58 -30.54
CA PHE A 193 -15.52 47.87 -30.05
C PHE A 193 -14.00 47.93 -29.91
N GLU A 194 -13.38 46.93 -29.27
CA GLU A 194 -11.95 46.96 -28.99
C GLU A 194 -11.10 46.84 -30.27
N SER A 195 -11.49 45.99 -31.22
CA SER A 195 -10.78 45.81 -32.49
C SER A 195 -10.84 47.06 -33.37
N LYS A 196 -12.01 47.71 -33.48
CA LYS A 196 -12.19 48.96 -34.23
C LYS A 196 -11.44 50.14 -33.60
N VAL A 197 -11.48 50.29 -32.27
CA VAL A 197 -10.67 51.30 -31.57
C VAL A 197 -9.17 51.04 -31.77
N ARG A 198 -8.73 49.79 -31.72
CA ARG A 198 -7.32 49.39 -31.95
C ARG A 198 -6.86 49.63 -33.41
N GLU A 199 -7.75 49.44 -34.39
CA GLU A 199 -7.50 49.76 -35.79
C GLU A 199 -7.38 51.27 -36.01
N CYS A 200 -8.35 52.04 -35.52
CA CYS A 200 -8.32 53.51 -35.49
C CYS A 200 -7.02 54.04 -34.87
N ALA A 201 -6.62 53.55 -33.69
CA ALA A 201 -5.47 54.07 -32.95
C ALA A 201 -4.11 53.87 -33.66
N ARG A 202 -4.04 53.06 -34.71
CA ARG A 202 -2.84 52.91 -35.55
C ARG A 202 -2.72 54.00 -36.61
N GLN A 203 -3.84 54.57 -37.04
CA GLN A 203 -3.89 55.68 -38.00
C GLN A 203 -3.25 56.94 -37.37
N GLY A 204 -2.47 57.67 -38.16
CA GLY A 204 -1.74 58.87 -37.67
C GLY A 204 -2.39 60.20 -38.05
N VAL A 205 -3.16 60.22 -39.14
CA VAL A 205 -3.69 61.44 -39.78
C VAL A 205 -5.17 61.68 -39.41
N SER A 206 -5.88 60.59 -39.13
CA SER A 206 -7.27 60.52 -38.66
C SER A 206 -7.32 59.72 -37.36
N GLY A 207 -8.22 60.10 -36.45
CA GLY A 207 -8.50 59.37 -35.22
C GLY A 207 -9.99 59.08 -35.05
N CYS A 208 -10.34 58.53 -33.90
CA CYS A 208 -11.72 58.27 -33.49
C CYS A 208 -11.92 58.86 -32.10
N LEU A 209 -13.13 59.38 -31.85
CA LEU A 209 -13.57 59.81 -30.53
C LEU A 209 -14.44 58.70 -29.96
N PHE A 210 -14.11 58.18 -28.78
CA PHE A 210 -14.87 57.08 -28.17
C PHE A 210 -15.04 57.26 -26.66
N TYR A 211 -16.10 56.67 -26.10
CA TYR A 211 -16.35 56.65 -24.65
C TYR A 211 -16.27 55.24 -24.09
N TYR A 212 -15.79 55.16 -22.85
CA TYR A 212 -15.75 53.93 -22.09
C TYR A 212 -15.97 54.21 -20.59
N CYS A 213 -17.17 53.90 -20.09
CA CYS A 213 -17.57 53.98 -18.67
C CYS A 213 -18.95 53.33 -18.45
N ASN A 214 -19.28 53.01 -17.19
CA ASN A 214 -20.55 52.45 -16.72
C ASN A 214 -21.15 53.34 -15.61
N PHE A 215 -22.44 53.67 -15.70
CA PHE A 215 -23.16 54.52 -14.73
C PHE A 215 -24.60 54.04 -14.48
N SER A 216 -25.15 54.30 -13.28
CA SER A 216 -26.53 53.95 -12.90
C SER A 216 -27.47 55.13 -13.06
N THR A 217 -28.57 54.92 -13.80
CA THR A 217 -29.57 55.94 -14.17
C THR A 217 -30.38 56.52 -13.00
N THR A 218 -30.21 56.05 -11.76
CA THR A 218 -31.03 56.42 -10.59
C THR A 218 -30.84 57.86 -10.07
N ALA A 219 -29.84 58.60 -10.55
CA ALA A 219 -29.54 59.97 -10.09
C ALA A 219 -29.77 61.09 -11.13
N VAL A 220 -30.13 60.76 -12.38
CA VAL A 220 -30.32 61.76 -13.43
C VAL A 220 -31.71 62.39 -13.29
N GLY A 221 -31.76 63.70 -13.00
CA GLY A 221 -33.01 64.47 -12.86
C GLY A 221 -33.39 64.87 -11.43
N GLN A 222 -32.53 64.63 -10.43
CA GLN A 222 -32.73 65.18 -9.08
C GLN A 222 -32.31 66.67 -9.03
N PRO A 223 -33.07 67.55 -8.35
CA PRO A 223 -32.96 69.01 -8.52
C PRO A 223 -31.71 69.68 -7.92
N GLU A 224 -30.85 68.97 -7.16
CA GLU A 224 -29.68 69.55 -6.49
C GLU A 224 -28.32 69.17 -7.11
N ASN A 225 -28.28 68.32 -8.15
CA ASN A 225 -27.01 67.89 -8.75
C ASN A 225 -26.61 68.73 -9.96
N PHE A 226 -25.69 69.68 -9.73
CA PHE A 226 -24.79 70.14 -10.78
C PHE A 226 -24.02 68.94 -11.34
N LEU A 227 -24.03 68.73 -12.67
CA LEU A 227 -22.96 67.95 -13.28
C LEU A 227 -21.66 68.73 -13.04
N THR A 228 -20.84 68.27 -12.10
CA THR A 228 -19.44 68.67 -12.04
C THR A 228 -18.79 68.19 -13.34
N CYS A 229 -18.58 69.12 -14.28
CA CYS A 229 -18.12 68.84 -15.64
C CYS A 229 -16.64 68.41 -15.74
N ASP A 230 -16.14 67.71 -14.73
CA ASP A 230 -14.80 67.15 -14.67
C ASP A 230 -14.90 65.64 -14.39
N TRP A 231 -14.20 64.84 -15.17
CA TRP A 231 -14.33 63.39 -15.11
C TRP A 231 -13.66 62.82 -13.86
N THR A 232 -14.38 62.02 -13.08
CA THR A 232 -13.85 61.44 -11.84
C THR A 232 -12.80 60.37 -12.14
N THR A 233 -11.58 60.61 -11.63
CA THR A 233 -10.56 59.58 -11.45
C THR A 233 -10.94 58.77 -10.20
N GLU A 234 -11.18 57.47 -10.35
CA GLU A 234 -11.66 56.61 -9.27
C GLU A 234 -10.62 55.58 -8.84
N LEU A 235 -10.37 55.48 -7.53
CA LEU A 235 -9.58 54.39 -6.97
C LEU A 235 -10.42 53.12 -7.00
N LEU A 236 -10.03 52.17 -7.85
CA LEU A 236 -10.74 50.90 -7.98
C LEU A 236 -10.57 50.08 -6.70
N GLN A 237 -11.61 49.34 -6.34
CA GLN A 237 -11.69 48.59 -5.08
C GLN A 237 -11.64 47.09 -5.30
N LYS A 238 -11.35 46.34 -4.24
CA LYS A 238 -11.50 44.89 -4.16
C LYS A 238 -12.64 44.59 -3.21
N ILE A 239 -13.46 43.58 -3.50
CA ILE A 239 -14.50 43.10 -2.57
C ILE A 239 -14.48 41.57 -2.48
N TYR A 240 -14.82 41.01 -1.33
CA TYR A 240 -14.79 39.57 -1.11
C TYR A 240 -15.87 39.10 -0.12
N THR A 241 -16.21 37.81 -0.12
CA THR A 241 -17.25 37.25 0.77
C THR A 241 -16.78 37.26 2.23
N SER A 242 -17.64 37.67 3.16
CA SER A 242 -17.28 37.68 4.59
C SER A 242 -16.89 36.29 5.13
N SER A 243 -17.40 35.22 4.50
CA SER A 243 -17.05 33.84 4.80
C SER A 243 -15.58 33.47 4.56
N LEU A 244 -14.83 34.22 3.74
CA LEU A 244 -13.38 33.99 3.57
C LEU A 244 -12.59 34.32 4.85
N ARG A 245 -13.06 35.29 5.66
CA ARG A 245 -12.36 35.65 6.92
C ARG A 245 -12.30 34.49 7.92
N THR A 246 -13.23 33.54 7.83
CA THR A 246 -13.27 32.34 8.69
C THR A 246 -12.80 31.08 7.96
N ARG A 247 -13.16 30.89 6.68
CA ARG A 247 -12.75 29.70 5.89
C ARG A 247 -11.28 29.72 5.46
N ALA A 248 -10.72 30.89 5.16
CA ALA A 248 -9.36 31.04 4.64
C ALA A 248 -8.79 32.44 5.00
N PRO A 249 -8.52 32.72 6.28
CA PRO A 249 -8.07 34.04 6.74
C PRO A 249 -6.81 34.54 6.01
N GLN A 250 -5.89 33.64 5.63
CA GLN A 250 -4.71 33.95 4.81
C GLN A 250 -5.07 34.50 3.42
N ILE A 251 -6.13 33.99 2.78
CA ILE A 251 -6.63 34.51 1.50
C ILE A 251 -7.28 35.88 1.70
N ALA A 252 -8.05 36.07 2.77
CA ALA A 252 -8.64 37.38 3.10
C ALA A 252 -7.56 38.45 3.35
N SER A 253 -6.48 38.11 4.07
CA SER A 253 -5.32 38.97 4.28
C SER A 253 -4.60 39.31 2.97
N PHE A 254 -4.37 38.31 2.10
CA PHE A 254 -3.79 38.53 0.78
C PHE A 254 -4.64 39.48 -0.07
N ILE A 255 -5.96 39.28 -0.13
CA ILE A 255 -6.88 40.16 -0.88
C ILE A 255 -6.76 41.60 -0.37
N GLN A 256 -6.67 41.81 0.93
CA GLN A 256 -6.52 43.15 1.51
C GLN A 256 -5.14 43.77 1.20
N ALA A 257 -4.07 42.99 1.28
CA ALA A 257 -2.70 43.45 1.05
C ALA A 257 -2.36 43.71 -0.43
N MET A 258 -2.95 42.94 -1.36
CA MET A 258 -2.67 43.04 -2.81
C MET A 258 -2.88 44.46 -3.33
N LYS A 259 -1.82 45.11 -3.84
CA LYS A 259 -1.90 46.47 -4.40
C LYS A 259 -1.06 46.66 -5.66
N LEU A 260 -1.70 46.77 -6.82
CA LEU A 260 -1.07 47.19 -8.06
C LEU A 260 -1.19 48.71 -8.18
N GLY A 261 -0.07 49.43 -8.28
CA GLY A 261 -0.07 50.87 -8.57
C GLY A 261 -0.14 51.14 -10.07
N ASP A 262 -0.16 52.43 -10.43
CA ASP A 262 -0.21 52.86 -11.83
C ASP A 262 1.01 52.37 -12.64
N ILE A 263 2.17 52.20 -12.00
CA ILE A 263 3.37 51.65 -12.65
C ILE A 263 3.18 50.16 -12.97
N GLU A 264 2.67 49.38 -12.01
CA GLU A 264 2.48 47.94 -12.15
C GLU A 264 1.42 47.61 -13.22
N ILE A 265 0.29 48.32 -13.23
CA ILE A 265 -0.77 48.10 -14.23
C ILE A 265 -0.30 48.51 -15.63
N ASN A 266 0.46 49.60 -15.78
CA ASN A 266 1.04 49.98 -17.06
C ASN A 266 2.05 48.95 -17.57
N ASN A 267 2.89 48.39 -16.69
CA ASN A 267 3.81 47.31 -17.05
C ASN A 267 3.07 46.02 -17.47
N LEU A 268 1.98 45.67 -16.77
CA LEU A 268 1.10 44.55 -17.14
C LEU A 268 0.45 44.75 -18.52
N LEU A 269 -0.06 45.96 -18.80
CA LEU A 269 -0.66 46.30 -20.10
C LEU A 269 0.37 46.33 -21.24
N GLN A 270 1.61 46.75 -20.97
CA GLN A 270 2.72 46.66 -21.93
C GLN A 270 3.10 45.21 -22.25
N GLU A 271 3.16 44.32 -21.24
CA GLU A 271 3.35 42.88 -21.49
C GLU A 271 2.19 42.29 -22.29
N TYR A 272 0.95 42.63 -21.97
CA TYR A 272 -0.21 42.19 -22.76
C TYR A 272 -0.13 42.66 -24.22
N ASN A 273 0.34 43.88 -24.48
CA ASN A 273 0.56 44.35 -25.84
C ASN A 273 1.62 43.51 -26.59
N ARG A 274 2.58 42.91 -25.87
CA ARG A 274 3.62 42.02 -26.42
C ARG A 274 3.15 40.57 -26.58
N THR A 275 2.40 40.02 -25.62
CA THR A 275 1.95 38.62 -25.62
C THR A 275 0.64 38.40 -26.37
N GLN A 276 -0.23 39.40 -26.41
CA GLN A 276 -1.64 39.32 -26.83
C GLN A 276 -2.51 38.33 -26.02
N ASP A 277 -1.96 37.76 -24.94
CA ASP A 277 -2.69 36.96 -23.95
C ASP A 277 -2.48 37.50 -22.53
N TYR A 278 -3.59 37.56 -21.78
CA TYR A 278 -3.64 38.09 -20.42
C TYR A 278 -2.99 37.18 -19.36
N PHE A 279 -2.97 35.85 -19.57
CA PHE A 279 -2.34 34.91 -18.63
C PHE A 279 -0.82 34.95 -18.76
N ASP A 280 -0.30 34.93 -19.99
CA ASP A 280 1.13 35.08 -20.26
C ASP A 280 1.68 36.42 -19.78
N ALA A 281 0.92 37.51 -19.96
CA ALA A 281 1.27 38.82 -19.43
C ALA A 281 1.34 38.83 -17.89
N ALA A 282 0.32 38.30 -17.22
CA ALA A 282 0.28 38.17 -15.76
C ALA A 282 1.42 37.28 -15.23
N CYS A 283 1.69 36.15 -15.88
CA CYS A 283 2.77 35.21 -15.53
C CYS A 283 4.16 35.83 -15.72
N SER A 284 4.38 36.55 -16.83
CA SER A 284 5.60 37.32 -17.11
C SER A 284 5.86 38.40 -16.05
N TRP A 285 4.81 39.08 -15.61
CA TRP A 285 4.89 40.09 -14.55
C TRP A 285 5.15 39.47 -13.17
N VAL A 286 4.37 38.45 -12.76
CA VAL A 286 4.53 37.76 -11.46
C VAL A 286 5.96 37.24 -11.30
N LYS A 287 6.56 36.64 -12.34
CA LYS A 287 7.94 36.13 -12.29
C LYS A 287 9.01 37.22 -12.09
N ARG A 288 8.78 38.44 -12.54
CA ARG A 288 9.75 39.56 -12.45
C ARG A 288 9.51 40.48 -11.25
N SER A 289 8.27 40.68 -10.85
CA SER A 289 7.86 41.62 -9.82
C SER A 289 7.73 40.99 -8.43
N ALA A 290 8.53 39.96 -8.12
CA ALA A 290 8.52 39.27 -6.83
C ALA A 290 8.79 40.21 -5.64
N SER A 291 9.60 41.25 -5.82
CA SER A 291 9.83 42.30 -4.81
C SER A 291 8.58 43.11 -4.46
N VAL A 292 7.60 43.18 -5.37
CA VAL A 292 6.35 43.92 -5.19
C VAL A 292 5.34 43.05 -4.45
N TRP A 293 5.01 41.86 -5.00
CA TRP A 293 3.92 41.03 -4.48
C TRP A 293 4.27 40.15 -3.28
N SER A 294 5.56 39.88 -3.02
CA SER A 294 5.97 39.04 -1.86
C SER A 294 5.49 39.62 -0.53
N SER A 295 5.43 40.95 -0.42
CA SER A 295 4.90 41.67 0.74
C SER A 295 3.40 41.46 0.99
N TRP A 296 2.64 40.98 -0.01
CA TRP A 296 1.20 40.73 0.11
C TRP A 296 0.88 39.31 0.58
N ILE A 297 1.86 38.41 0.52
CA ILE A 297 1.73 37.04 1.01
C ILE A 297 1.82 37.10 2.55
N PRO A 298 0.76 36.79 3.30
CA PRO A 298 0.83 36.81 4.75
C PRO A 298 1.85 35.77 5.24
N PRO A 299 2.57 36.04 6.34
CA PRO A 299 3.46 35.06 6.92
C PRO A 299 2.67 33.79 7.28
N VAL A 300 3.29 32.64 7.03
CA VAL A 300 2.72 31.32 7.34
C VAL A 300 2.26 31.29 8.80
N PRO A 301 0.99 30.97 9.10
CA PRO A 301 0.49 30.98 10.48
C PRO A 301 1.37 30.11 11.40
N PRO A 302 1.63 30.52 12.65
CA PRO A 302 2.39 29.70 13.59
C PRO A 302 1.77 28.30 13.74
N GLY A 303 2.50 27.26 13.31
CA GLY A 303 2.02 25.88 13.28
C GLY A 303 1.57 25.36 11.89
N PHE A 304 1.41 26.24 10.89
CA PHE A 304 1.13 25.85 9.49
C PHE A 304 2.41 25.56 8.68
N ALA A 305 3.51 25.20 9.35
CA ALA A 305 4.62 24.55 8.68
C ALA A 305 4.16 23.15 8.26
N THR A 306 3.90 22.96 6.96
CA THR A 306 3.62 21.65 6.36
C THR A 306 4.88 20.79 6.45
N THR A 307 5.04 20.07 7.57
CA THR A 307 6.24 19.23 7.75
C THR A 307 6.10 17.94 6.95
N LEU A 308 7.15 17.64 6.20
CA LEU A 308 7.26 16.40 5.45
C LEU A 308 7.68 15.27 6.40
N ASP A 309 6.70 14.50 6.87
CA ASP A 309 6.88 13.38 7.79
C ASP A 309 7.28 12.11 7.01
N ILE A 310 8.51 12.07 6.53
CA ILE A 310 9.14 10.87 5.95
C ILE A 310 9.70 9.97 7.04
N ILE A 311 9.71 8.66 6.76
CA ILE A 311 10.49 7.69 7.53
C ILE A 311 11.95 7.89 7.13
N SER A 312 12.75 8.44 8.02
CA SER A 312 14.19 8.56 7.84
C SER A 312 14.88 7.26 8.24
N THR A 313 16.02 6.93 7.63
CA THR A 313 16.89 5.84 8.10
C THR A 313 17.44 6.10 9.52
N SER A 314 17.37 7.34 10.01
CA SER A 314 17.70 7.72 11.39
C SER A 314 16.54 7.52 12.39
N ASP A 315 15.30 7.29 11.94
CA ASP A 315 14.17 7.01 12.86
C ASP A 315 14.39 5.66 13.54
N THR A 316 14.20 5.58 14.87
CA THR A 316 14.42 4.35 15.66
C THR A 316 13.70 3.12 15.09
N ILE A 317 12.49 3.30 14.54
CA ILE A 317 11.71 2.22 13.92
C ILE A 317 12.38 1.72 12.63
N ALA A 318 12.91 2.62 11.80
CA ALA A 318 13.64 2.26 10.60
C ALA A 318 14.96 1.58 10.94
N THR A 319 15.74 2.12 11.88
CA THR A 319 17.00 1.54 12.35
C THR A 319 16.81 0.11 12.85
N VAL A 320 15.82 -0.15 13.71
CA VAL A 320 15.51 -1.49 14.22
C VAL A 320 15.10 -2.43 13.08
N THR A 321 14.23 -1.97 12.18
CA THR A 321 13.76 -2.77 11.02
C THR A 321 14.92 -3.15 10.09
N LEU A 322 15.82 -2.20 9.79
CA LEU A 322 17.01 -2.41 8.98
C LEU A 322 18.02 -3.32 9.66
N SER A 323 18.27 -3.16 10.96
CA SER A 323 19.18 -4.05 11.71
C SER A 323 18.69 -5.50 11.71
N LEU A 324 17.40 -5.73 11.99
CA LEU A 324 16.81 -7.08 11.96
C LEU A 324 16.86 -7.69 10.54
N SER A 325 16.53 -6.89 9.52
CA SER A 325 16.59 -7.33 8.11
C SER A 325 18.03 -7.66 7.68
N GLY A 326 19.00 -6.84 8.08
CA GLY A 326 20.42 -7.03 7.80
C GLY A 326 21.00 -8.30 8.45
N ILE A 327 20.64 -8.57 9.71
CA ILE A 327 21.01 -9.83 10.39
C ILE A 327 20.46 -11.03 9.62
N LEU A 328 19.18 -11.01 9.25
CA LEU A 328 18.55 -12.08 8.48
C LEU A 328 19.24 -12.30 7.12
N LEU A 329 19.41 -11.22 6.34
CA LEU A 329 20.07 -11.25 5.03
C LEU A 329 21.52 -11.72 5.10
N ALA A 330 22.25 -11.48 6.19
CA ALA A 330 23.59 -12.03 6.42
C ALA A 330 23.56 -13.54 6.76
N THR A 331 22.55 -14.02 7.48
CA THR A 331 22.44 -15.46 7.84
C THR A 331 21.99 -16.35 6.67
N TYR A 332 21.27 -15.81 5.68
CA TYR A 332 20.80 -16.58 4.53
C TYR A 332 21.91 -17.17 3.64
N PRO A 333 22.93 -16.42 3.16
CA PRO A 333 24.01 -16.98 2.35
C PRO A 333 24.87 -17.97 3.16
N PHE A 334 25.09 -17.73 4.45
CA PHE A 334 25.76 -18.69 5.33
C PHE A 334 24.97 -20.00 5.44
N THR A 335 23.64 -19.93 5.55
CA THR A 335 22.79 -21.12 5.57
C THR A 335 22.73 -21.82 4.20
N ALA A 336 22.78 -21.07 3.10
CA ALA A 336 22.91 -21.64 1.75
C ALA A 336 24.23 -22.41 1.59
N TYR A 337 25.34 -21.87 2.09
CA TYR A 337 26.63 -22.55 2.15
C TYR A 337 26.54 -23.86 2.95
N LEU A 338 25.98 -23.83 4.17
CA LEU A 338 25.80 -25.04 5.00
C LEU A 338 24.90 -26.09 4.33
N LEU A 339 23.85 -25.67 3.61
CA LEU A 339 23.00 -26.55 2.82
C LEU A 339 23.75 -27.19 1.65
N LEU A 340 24.65 -26.45 0.98
CA LEU A 340 25.46 -26.95 -0.14
C LEU A 340 26.53 -27.94 0.32
N ASP A 341 27.17 -27.68 1.46
CA ASP A 341 28.14 -28.55 2.11
C ASP A 341 27.47 -29.87 2.56
N ASN A 342 26.40 -29.76 3.36
CA ASN A 342 25.71 -30.91 3.94
C ASN A 342 24.74 -31.62 2.97
N ARG A 343 24.63 -31.20 1.70
CA ARG A 343 23.66 -31.73 0.70
C ARG A 343 23.74 -33.24 0.46
N ARG A 344 24.88 -33.86 0.78
CA ARG A 344 25.11 -35.31 0.61
C ARG A 344 24.58 -36.14 1.78
N THR A 345 24.35 -35.53 2.95
CA THR A 345 23.89 -36.24 4.17
C THR A 345 22.52 -36.89 3.96
N PRO A 346 22.26 -38.11 4.50
CA PRO A 346 20.95 -38.76 4.39
C PRO A 346 19.82 -37.90 4.96
N ALA A 347 20.06 -37.27 6.12
CA ALA A 347 19.10 -36.41 6.80
C ALA A 347 18.61 -35.24 5.94
N LEU A 348 19.51 -34.54 5.23
CA LEU A 348 19.12 -33.44 4.37
C LEU A 348 18.47 -33.94 3.06
N ARG A 349 18.98 -35.03 2.47
CA ARG A 349 18.41 -35.63 1.26
C ARG A 349 16.95 -36.09 1.45
N ALA A 350 16.59 -36.59 2.63
CA ALA A 350 15.22 -36.97 2.97
C ALA A 350 14.25 -35.78 2.96
N GLN A 351 14.69 -34.59 3.39
CA GLN A 351 13.86 -33.38 3.54
C GLN A 351 13.72 -32.55 2.25
N SER A 352 14.02 -33.13 1.09
CA SER A 352 13.87 -32.51 -0.25
C SER A 352 14.64 -31.18 -0.43
N PRO A 353 15.99 -31.21 -0.54
CA PRO A 353 16.85 -30.02 -0.49
C PRO A 353 16.48 -28.91 -1.48
N THR A 354 16.05 -29.24 -2.70
CA THR A 354 15.67 -28.27 -3.73
C THR A 354 14.60 -27.29 -3.26
N PHE A 355 13.58 -27.75 -2.53
CA PHE A 355 12.54 -26.88 -2.00
C PHE A 355 13.00 -26.08 -0.77
N ILE A 356 14.02 -26.56 -0.05
CA ILE A 356 14.64 -25.79 1.05
C ILE A 356 15.42 -24.59 0.47
N PHE A 357 16.17 -24.78 -0.61
CA PHE A 357 16.81 -23.68 -1.35
C PHE A 357 15.80 -22.69 -1.94
N LEU A 358 14.70 -23.17 -2.52
CA LEU A 358 13.65 -22.29 -3.03
C LEU A 358 12.98 -21.49 -1.90
N ILE A 359 12.65 -22.12 -0.77
CA ILE A 359 12.12 -21.40 0.41
C ILE A 359 13.14 -20.36 0.91
N LEU A 360 14.43 -20.69 0.94
CA LEU A 360 15.50 -19.76 1.33
C LEU A 360 15.61 -18.54 0.39
N LEU A 361 15.47 -18.75 -0.93
CA LEU A 361 15.37 -17.66 -1.90
C LEU A 361 14.12 -16.80 -1.67
N GLY A 362 12.96 -17.44 -1.44
CA GLY A 362 11.70 -16.75 -1.18
C GLY A 362 11.77 -15.85 0.06
N VAL A 363 12.26 -16.37 1.20
CA VAL A 363 12.44 -15.55 2.41
C VAL A 363 13.47 -14.44 2.24
N SER A 364 14.49 -14.64 1.40
CA SER A 364 15.47 -13.59 1.07
C SER A 364 14.82 -12.43 0.32
N LEU A 365 13.96 -12.72 -0.66
CA LEU A 365 13.21 -11.72 -1.42
C LEU A 365 12.17 -10.99 -0.55
N THR A 366 11.46 -11.69 0.33
CA THR A 366 10.49 -11.05 1.23
C THR A 366 11.17 -10.22 2.33
N THR A 367 12.36 -10.59 2.81
CA THR A 367 13.13 -9.72 3.71
C THR A 367 13.69 -8.50 2.97
N LEU A 368 14.10 -8.66 1.71
CA LEU A 368 14.50 -7.52 0.86
C LEU A 368 13.34 -6.53 0.64
N SER A 369 12.08 -6.97 0.50
CA SER A 369 10.96 -6.04 0.35
C SER A 369 10.77 -5.14 1.58
N VAL A 370 11.08 -5.64 2.78
CA VAL A 370 11.03 -4.83 4.03
C VAL A 370 12.15 -3.78 4.06
N VAL A 371 13.34 -4.10 3.54
CA VAL A 371 14.43 -3.11 3.36
C VAL A 371 14.03 -2.04 2.32
N LEU A 372 13.43 -2.43 1.20
CA LEU A 372 13.00 -1.50 0.16
C LEU A 372 11.88 -0.56 0.63
N ASP A 373 11.04 -0.98 1.59
CA ASP A 373 9.99 -0.16 2.19
C ASP A 373 10.53 0.94 3.13
N THR A 374 11.82 0.90 3.50
CA THR A 374 12.49 1.99 4.24
C THR A 374 13.08 3.06 3.32
N LEU A 375 13.17 2.80 2.02
CA LEU A 375 13.81 3.71 1.07
C LEU A 375 12.82 4.78 0.58
N PRO A 376 13.31 5.99 0.22
CA PRO A 376 12.45 7.02 -0.36
C PRO A 376 11.65 6.49 -1.56
N PRO A 377 10.35 6.84 -1.68
CA PRO A 377 9.53 6.40 -2.79
C PRO A 377 10.06 7.01 -4.09
N SER A 378 10.24 6.15 -5.07
CA SER A 378 10.65 6.47 -6.44
C SER A 378 10.08 5.39 -7.34
N TRP A 379 10.03 5.58 -8.67
CA TRP A 379 9.52 4.55 -9.57
C TRP A 379 10.19 3.18 -9.34
N THR A 380 11.52 3.13 -9.18
CA THR A 380 12.25 1.89 -8.90
C THR A 380 11.91 1.32 -7.53
N THR A 381 11.88 2.13 -6.46
CA THR A 381 11.51 1.68 -5.10
C THR A 381 10.09 1.12 -5.07
N CYS A 382 9.15 1.81 -5.72
CA CYS A 382 7.72 1.49 -5.69
C CYS A 382 7.38 0.21 -6.46
N VAL A 383 8.05 -0.06 -7.58
CA VAL A 383 7.94 -1.34 -8.30
C VAL A 383 8.67 -2.45 -7.55
N SER A 384 9.93 -2.23 -7.16
CA SER A 384 10.78 -3.28 -6.58
C SER A 384 10.25 -3.82 -5.25
N ARG A 385 9.70 -2.97 -4.36
CA ARG A 385 9.11 -3.43 -3.09
C ARG A 385 7.92 -4.37 -3.31
N VAL A 386 7.06 -4.08 -4.29
CA VAL A 386 5.87 -4.90 -4.62
C VAL A 386 6.30 -6.18 -5.33
N ALA A 387 7.25 -6.09 -6.26
CA ALA A 387 7.81 -7.23 -6.98
C ALA A 387 8.46 -8.24 -6.03
N THR A 388 9.36 -7.78 -5.15
CA THR A 388 10.09 -8.63 -4.20
C THR A 388 9.17 -9.28 -3.16
N LEU A 389 8.19 -8.54 -2.62
CA LEU A 389 7.16 -9.09 -1.72
C LEU A 389 6.30 -10.14 -2.42
N SER A 390 5.75 -9.80 -3.58
CA SER A 390 4.83 -10.67 -4.34
C SER A 390 5.52 -11.96 -4.79
N VAL A 391 6.69 -11.86 -5.41
CA VAL A 391 7.47 -12.99 -5.90
C VAL A 391 8.07 -13.80 -4.75
N GLY A 392 8.59 -13.16 -3.70
CA GLY A 392 9.13 -13.85 -2.52
C GLY A 392 8.08 -14.72 -1.83
N MET A 393 6.89 -14.17 -1.57
CA MET A 393 5.78 -14.93 -1.01
C MET A 393 5.26 -16.02 -1.96
N ALA A 394 5.23 -15.77 -3.28
CA ALA A 394 4.85 -16.78 -4.27
C ALA A 394 5.82 -17.98 -4.24
N VAL A 395 7.13 -17.74 -4.16
CA VAL A 395 8.17 -18.78 -4.05
C VAL A 395 8.01 -19.57 -2.75
N VAL A 396 7.81 -18.91 -1.59
CA VAL A 396 7.60 -19.58 -0.29
C VAL A 396 6.35 -20.45 -0.30
N LEU A 397 5.20 -19.90 -0.72
CA LEU A 397 3.92 -20.61 -0.70
C LEU A 397 3.89 -21.76 -1.71
N SER A 398 4.30 -21.54 -2.96
CA SER A 398 4.33 -22.61 -3.98
C SER A 398 5.25 -23.76 -3.58
N SER A 399 6.46 -23.47 -3.08
CA SER A 399 7.40 -24.48 -2.60
C SER A 399 6.84 -25.25 -1.40
N THR A 400 6.17 -24.56 -0.48
CA THR A 400 5.51 -25.18 0.68
C THR A 400 4.37 -26.09 0.23
N ILE A 401 3.48 -25.64 -0.65
CA ILE A 401 2.38 -26.44 -1.21
C ILE A 401 2.93 -27.69 -1.89
N VAL A 402 3.88 -27.55 -2.82
CA VAL A 402 4.46 -28.65 -3.58
C VAL A 402 5.13 -29.69 -2.65
N LYS A 403 5.91 -29.23 -1.67
CA LYS A 403 6.53 -30.10 -0.66
C LYS A 403 5.49 -30.84 0.18
N THR A 404 4.40 -30.18 0.56
CA THR A 404 3.30 -30.76 1.34
C THR A 404 2.47 -31.76 0.53
N VAL A 405 2.15 -31.43 -0.73
CA VAL A 405 1.43 -32.31 -1.67
C VAL A 405 2.24 -33.56 -1.97
N ARG A 406 3.57 -33.46 -2.10
CA ARG A 406 4.45 -34.63 -2.22
C ARG A 406 4.29 -35.59 -1.04
N ILE A 407 4.30 -35.08 0.19
CA ILE A 407 4.05 -35.88 1.41
C ILE A 407 2.64 -36.50 1.35
N TYR A 408 1.61 -35.72 1.02
CA TYR A 408 0.24 -36.19 0.92
C TYR A 408 0.07 -37.34 -0.09
N LEU A 409 0.68 -37.25 -1.28
CA LEU A 409 0.56 -38.27 -2.33
C LEU A 409 1.32 -39.56 -1.97
N VAL A 410 2.51 -39.46 -1.38
CA VAL A 410 3.34 -40.62 -0.98
C VAL A 410 2.66 -41.44 0.13
N PHE A 411 2.06 -40.78 1.12
CA PHE A 411 1.42 -41.46 2.25
C PHE A 411 -0.08 -41.74 2.04
N GLY A 412 -0.75 -41.00 1.15
CA GLY A 412 -2.20 -41.10 0.93
C GLY A 412 -2.64 -42.10 -0.15
N ASN A 413 -1.78 -42.47 -1.10
CA ASN A 413 -2.19 -43.29 -2.24
C ASN A 413 -1.33 -44.56 -2.41
N LYS A 414 -1.93 -45.74 -2.18
CA LYS A 414 -1.25 -47.04 -2.30
C LYS A 414 -0.61 -47.29 -3.67
N ARG A 415 -1.16 -46.72 -4.77
CA ARG A 415 -0.61 -46.86 -6.14
C ARG A 415 0.64 -46.01 -6.40
N ILE A 416 0.87 -44.94 -5.63
CA ILE A 416 2.01 -44.01 -5.82
C ILE A 416 3.15 -44.33 -4.83
N ARG A 417 2.89 -45.21 -3.85
CA ARG A 417 3.83 -45.69 -2.83
C ARG A 417 4.91 -46.61 -3.45
N GLY A 418 5.83 -46.00 -4.21
CA GLY A 418 6.91 -46.65 -4.94
C GLY A 418 7.31 -45.93 -6.24
N SER A 419 6.45 -45.09 -6.82
CA SER A 419 6.79 -44.31 -8.02
C SER A 419 7.46 -42.98 -7.64
N ALA A 420 8.67 -42.75 -8.16
CA ALA A 420 9.40 -41.51 -7.93
C ALA A 420 8.73 -40.35 -8.67
N LEU A 421 7.99 -39.49 -7.95
CA LEU A 421 7.57 -38.19 -8.48
C LEU A 421 8.83 -37.38 -8.84
N ALA A 422 9.03 -37.18 -10.15
CA ALA A 422 10.18 -36.48 -10.69
C ALA A 422 10.26 -35.04 -10.16
N THR A 423 11.37 -34.70 -9.49
CA THR A 423 11.61 -33.36 -8.91
C THR A 423 11.48 -32.26 -9.95
N SER A 424 11.86 -32.50 -11.21
CA SER A 424 11.72 -31.55 -12.32
C SER A 424 10.28 -31.10 -12.54
N ARG A 425 9.30 -32.02 -12.52
CA ARG A 425 7.87 -31.70 -12.68
C ARG A 425 7.31 -30.90 -11.49
N LEU A 426 7.89 -31.09 -10.30
CA LEU A 426 7.53 -30.37 -9.09
C LEU A 426 8.14 -28.95 -9.07
N VAL A 427 9.38 -28.80 -9.58
CA VAL A 427 10.03 -27.49 -9.76
C VAL A 427 9.37 -26.68 -10.87
N SER A 428 8.95 -27.31 -11.99
CA SER A 428 8.21 -26.61 -13.04
C SER A 428 6.85 -26.09 -12.55
N ALA A 429 6.19 -26.77 -11.61
CA ALA A 429 4.97 -26.27 -10.97
C ALA A 429 5.22 -25.02 -10.11
N VAL A 430 6.35 -24.97 -9.38
CA VAL A 430 6.78 -23.75 -8.67
C VAL A 430 7.09 -22.62 -9.66
N ALA A 431 7.86 -22.91 -10.72
CA ALA A 431 8.21 -21.92 -11.73
C ALA A 431 6.97 -21.34 -12.44
N ALA A 432 5.97 -22.17 -12.77
CA ALA A 432 4.71 -21.72 -13.36
C ALA A 432 3.93 -20.78 -12.42
N ALA A 433 3.83 -21.12 -11.12
CA ALA A 433 3.19 -20.25 -10.13
C ALA A 433 3.91 -18.90 -10.02
N VAL A 434 5.25 -18.90 -9.97
CA VAL A 434 6.07 -17.68 -9.91
C VAL A 434 5.92 -16.84 -11.19
N MET A 435 5.85 -17.48 -12.37
CA MET A 435 5.65 -16.81 -13.66
C MET A 435 4.33 -16.02 -13.70
N VAL A 436 3.24 -16.56 -13.14
CA VAL A 436 1.97 -15.84 -13.03
C VAL A 436 2.13 -14.57 -12.18
N HIS A 437 2.84 -14.63 -11.06
CA HIS A 437 3.11 -13.43 -10.24
C HIS A 437 4.00 -12.41 -10.96
N LEU A 438 5.01 -12.85 -11.73
CA LEU A 438 5.84 -11.96 -12.54
C LEU A 438 5.04 -11.22 -13.61
N ILE A 439 4.14 -11.93 -14.33
CA ILE A 439 3.26 -11.33 -15.33
C ILE A 439 2.31 -10.30 -14.66
N LEU A 440 1.70 -10.65 -13.53
CA LEU A 440 0.82 -9.72 -12.80
C LEU A 440 1.58 -8.46 -12.36
N VAL A 441 2.81 -8.60 -11.86
CA VAL A 441 3.65 -7.47 -11.43
C VAL A 441 4.04 -6.57 -12.62
N ALA A 442 4.41 -7.17 -13.76
CA ALA A 442 4.75 -6.42 -14.97
C ALA A 442 3.53 -5.64 -15.53
N VAL A 443 2.37 -6.30 -15.65
CA VAL A 443 1.13 -5.63 -16.09
C VAL A 443 0.76 -4.51 -15.13
N TRP A 444 0.89 -4.71 -13.81
CA TRP A 444 0.65 -3.68 -12.81
C TRP A 444 1.64 -2.50 -12.94
N SER A 445 2.94 -2.73 -13.12
CA SER A 445 3.90 -1.63 -13.23
C SER A 445 3.71 -0.79 -14.49
N GLU A 446 3.33 -1.40 -15.61
CA GLU A 446 3.05 -0.69 -16.86
C GLU A 446 1.71 0.07 -16.81
N VAL A 447 0.64 -0.55 -16.29
CA VAL A 447 -0.71 0.07 -16.26
C VAL A 447 -0.81 1.22 -15.28
N TYR A 448 -0.14 1.16 -14.12
CA TYR A 448 -0.27 2.19 -13.08
C TYR A 448 0.93 3.14 -12.96
N ALA A 449 2.09 2.82 -13.57
CA ALA A 449 3.31 3.64 -13.54
C ALA A 449 3.59 4.27 -12.14
N PRO A 450 3.73 3.45 -11.08
CA PRO A 450 3.71 3.92 -9.70
C PRO A 450 4.85 4.91 -9.40
N GLN A 451 4.52 6.00 -8.71
CA GLN A 451 5.42 7.11 -8.42
C GLN A 451 5.26 7.62 -6.98
N ALA A 452 6.12 8.53 -6.55
CA ALA A 452 5.95 9.22 -5.26
C ALA A 452 4.75 10.18 -5.34
N VAL A 453 3.81 10.04 -4.41
CA VAL A 453 2.62 10.88 -4.27
C VAL A 453 2.56 11.42 -2.84
N LEU A 454 2.25 12.72 -2.72
CA LEU A 454 2.12 13.39 -1.43
C LEU A 454 0.74 13.12 -0.84
N VAL A 455 0.69 12.50 0.34
CA VAL A 455 -0.55 12.19 1.07
C VAL A 455 -0.54 12.92 2.41
N GLN A 456 -1.67 13.55 2.73
CA GLN A 456 -1.86 14.26 3.98
C GLN A 456 -2.14 13.27 5.13
N THR A 457 -1.33 13.33 6.20
CA THR A 457 -1.44 12.46 7.39
C THR A 457 -2.01 13.19 8.61
N SER A 458 -1.99 14.52 8.60
CA SER A 458 -2.61 15.39 9.60
C SER A 458 -2.92 16.76 8.98
N LEU A 459 -3.56 17.66 9.72
CA LEU A 459 -3.83 19.04 9.29
C LEU A 459 -2.57 19.82 8.87
N THR A 460 -1.39 19.42 9.37
CA THR A 460 -0.10 20.11 9.16
C THR A 460 1.03 19.17 8.73
N ARG A 461 0.73 17.90 8.44
CA ARG A 461 1.74 16.90 8.03
C ARG A 461 1.36 16.20 6.75
N HIS A 462 2.34 16.07 5.88
CA HIS A 462 2.27 15.28 4.66
C HIS A 462 3.38 14.24 4.65
N THR A 463 3.17 13.12 3.98
CA THR A 463 4.19 12.10 3.75
C THR A 463 4.21 11.70 2.28
N LEU A 464 5.34 11.16 1.82
CA LEU A 464 5.44 10.61 0.47
C LEU A 464 5.19 9.11 0.54
N VAL A 465 4.19 8.65 -0.20
CA VAL A 465 3.92 7.22 -0.42
C VAL A 465 4.06 6.88 -1.89
N CYS A 466 4.30 5.61 -2.19
CA CYS A 466 4.12 5.11 -3.54
C CYS A 466 2.64 5.09 -3.90
N GLY A 467 2.23 5.97 -4.80
CA GLY A 467 0.87 6.09 -5.31
C GLY A 467 0.87 6.18 -6.84
N VAL A 468 -0.23 6.71 -7.38
CA VAL A 468 -0.44 6.88 -8.82
C VAL A 468 -0.91 8.32 -9.08
N ASP A 469 -0.48 8.89 -10.20
CA ASP A 469 -0.87 10.24 -10.60
C ASP A 469 -2.32 10.26 -11.16
N PRO A 470 -3.24 11.08 -10.63
CA PRO A 470 -4.56 11.28 -11.21
C PRO A 470 -4.52 11.81 -12.65
N ALA A 471 -3.53 12.65 -12.99
CA ALA A 471 -3.43 13.24 -14.32
C ALA A 471 -2.97 12.22 -15.38
N ARG A 472 -2.14 11.25 -14.98
CA ARG A 472 -1.56 10.23 -15.87
C ARG A 472 -2.45 9.01 -16.08
N THR A 473 -3.42 8.79 -15.20
CA THR A 473 -4.39 7.68 -15.26
C THR A 473 -5.64 7.99 -16.07
N GLY A 474 -5.78 9.19 -16.64
CA GLY A 474 -6.87 9.56 -17.55
C GLY A 474 -8.28 9.45 -16.95
N GLY A 475 -8.39 9.56 -15.63
CA GLY A 475 -9.68 9.35 -14.93
C GLY A 475 -10.16 7.89 -14.89
N THR A 476 -9.28 6.90 -15.13
CA THR A 476 -9.65 5.49 -14.95
C THR A 476 -10.18 5.26 -13.54
N SER A 477 -11.42 4.74 -13.46
CA SER A 477 -12.11 4.56 -12.17
C SER A 477 -11.27 3.73 -11.20
N GLY A 478 -11.27 4.10 -9.91
CA GLY A 478 -10.48 3.41 -8.87
C GLY A 478 -10.75 1.89 -8.76
N ALA A 479 -11.89 1.42 -9.29
CA ALA A 479 -12.19 0.00 -9.48
C ALA A 479 -11.12 -0.74 -10.31
N GLY A 480 -10.55 -0.09 -11.34
CA GLY A 480 -9.45 -0.66 -12.12
C GLY A 480 -8.19 -0.85 -11.28
N VAL A 481 -7.81 0.16 -10.48
CA VAL A 481 -6.65 0.12 -9.57
C VAL A 481 -6.79 -0.96 -8.50
N LEU A 482 -7.98 -1.05 -7.90
CA LEU A 482 -8.32 -2.10 -6.93
C LEU A 482 -8.34 -3.50 -7.56
N GLY A 483 -8.66 -3.62 -8.86
CA GLY A 483 -8.76 -4.89 -9.56
C GLY A 483 -7.45 -5.68 -9.64
N ILE A 484 -6.37 -5.08 -10.16
CA ILE A 484 -5.10 -5.80 -10.35
C ILE A 484 -4.35 -6.00 -9.02
N MET A 485 -4.37 -5.00 -8.12
CA MET A 485 -3.79 -5.18 -6.78
C MET A 485 -4.57 -6.23 -5.96
N GLY A 486 -5.91 -6.25 -6.10
CA GLY A 486 -6.78 -7.28 -5.55
C GLY A 486 -6.54 -8.66 -6.16
N SER A 487 -6.20 -8.77 -7.45
CA SER A 487 -5.92 -10.07 -8.09
C SER A 487 -4.62 -10.70 -7.59
N MET A 488 -3.58 -9.90 -7.33
CA MET A 488 -2.36 -10.38 -6.67
C MET A 488 -2.65 -10.93 -5.27
N LEU A 489 -3.32 -10.12 -4.43
CA LEU A 489 -3.68 -10.49 -3.06
C LEU A 489 -4.58 -11.73 -3.03
N GLY A 490 -5.56 -11.81 -3.94
CA GLY A 490 -6.43 -12.97 -4.11
C GLY A 490 -5.66 -14.25 -4.47
N LEU A 491 -4.68 -14.16 -5.37
CA LEU A 491 -3.83 -15.30 -5.73
C LEU A 491 -2.97 -15.77 -4.54
N HIS A 492 -2.32 -14.86 -3.81
CA HIS A 492 -1.61 -15.21 -2.57
C HIS A 492 -2.54 -15.82 -1.53
N GLY A 493 -3.75 -15.29 -1.38
CA GLY A 493 -4.79 -15.83 -0.48
C GLY A 493 -5.20 -17.26 -0.83
N ILE A 494 -5.46 -17.54 -2.12
CA ILE A 494 -5.78 -18.89 -2.62
C ILE A 494 -4.62 -19.86 -2.35
N MET A 495 -3.37 -19.44 -2.63
CA MET A 495 -2.18 -20.25 -2.35
C MET A 495 -2.00 -20.52 -0.85
N LEU A 496 -2.23 -19.52 0.00
CA LEU A 496 -2.14 -19.64 1.45
C LEU A 496 -3.21 -20.59 2.01
N VAL A 497 -4.47 -20.48 1.56
CA VAL A 497 -5.54 -21.42 1.90
C VAL A 497 -5.18 -22.85 1.45
N ALA A 498 -4.63 -23.02 0.24
CA ALA A 498 -4.16 -24.33 -0.22
C ALA A 498 -3.03 -24.88 0.68
N ALA A 499 -2.05 -24.06 1.07
CA ALA A 499 -0.98 -24.45 1.98
C ALA A 499 -1.52 -24.89 3.36
N CYS A 500 -2.48 -24.14 3.93
CA CYS A 500 -3.16 -24.49 5.17
C CYS A 500 -3.97 -25.79 5.05
N VAL A 501 -4.72 -26.01 3.96
CA VAL A 501 -5.52 -27.23 3.75
C VAL A 501 -4.63 -28.47 3.59
N TYR A 502 -3.58 -28.40 2.76
CA TYR A 502 -2.67 -29.53 2.58
C TYR A 502 -1.84 -29.81 3.84
N SER A 503 -1.36 -28.78 4.54
CA SER A 503 -0.61 -28.96 5.78
C SER A 503 -1.48 -29.55 6.89
N PHE A 504 -2.75 -29.14 6.98
CA PHE A 504 -3.72 -29.77 7.88
C PHE A 504 -3.96 -31.25 7.54
N LYS A 505 -4.05 -31.63 6.26
CA LYS A 505 -4.20 -33.03 5.83
C LYS A 505 -3.00 -33.88 6.22
N VAL A 506 -1.76 -33.38 6.11
CA VAL A 506 -0.56 -34.16 6.45
C VAL A 506 -0.12 -34.04 7.92
N ARG A 507 -0.72 -33.17 8.74
CA ARG A 507 -0.27 -32.91 10.14
C ARG A 507 -0.19 -34.13 11.07
N LYS A 508 -0.91 -35.21 10.74
CA LYS A 508 -0.91 -36.50 11.49
C LYS A 508 0.01 -37.56 10.88
N VAL A 509 0.64 -37.29 9.73
CA VAL A 509 1.60 -38.19 9.08
C VAL A 509 2.92 -38.12 9.84
N ALA A 510 3.27 -39.23 10.50
CA ALA A 510 4.57 -39.43 11.11
C ALA A 510 5.62 -39.68 10.03
N THR A 511 6.59 -38.77 9.90
CA THR A 511 7.84 -39.01 9.19
C THR A 511 8.98 -39.10 10.21
N GLU A 512 10.10 -39.74 9.84
CA GLU A 512 11.33 -39.84 10.62
C GLU A 512 11.78 -38.47 11.18
N TYR A 513 11.69 -37.43 10.34
CA TYR A 513 12.01 -36.05 10.67
C TYR A 513 10.79 -35.21 11.11
N ASN A 514 9.62 -35.83 11.36
CA ASN A 514 8.36 -35.19 11.79
C ASN A 514 8.02 -33.87 11.07
N GLU A 515 8.33 -33.79 9.78
CA GLU A 515 8.43 -32.56 9.00
C GLU A 515 7.06 -31.87 8.81
N SER A 516 6.01 -32.68 8.66
CA SER A 516 4.61 -32.27 8.51
C SER A 516 4.13 -31.31 9.61
N ARG A 517 4.57 -31.50 10.86
CA ARG A 517 4.23 -30.62 12.00
C ARG A 517 4.77 -29.20 11.83
N PHE A 518 6.01 -29.09 11.34
CA PHE A 518 6.68 -27.80 11.18
C PHE A 518 6.13 -27.05 9.96
N ILE A 519 5.78 -27.78 8.90
CA ILE A 519 5.10 -27.23 7.72
C ILE A 519 3.76 -26.59 8.11
N ALA A 520 2.96 -27.28 8.94
CA ALA A 520 1.70 -26.75 9.44
C ALA A 520 1.90 -25.50 10.31
N LEU A 521 2.85 -25.53 11.27
CA LEU A 521 3.15 -24.37 12.11
C LEU A 521 3.61 -23.15 11.29
N SER A 522 4.48 -23.37 10.29
CA SER A 522 4.91 -22.34 9.34
C SER A 522 3.74 -21.76 8.54
N SER A 523 2.85 -22.62 8.02
CA SER A 523 1.66 -22.19 7.25
C SER A 523 0.69 -21.35 8.10
N TYR A 524 0.46 -21.74 9.36
CA TYR A 524 -0.41 -20.99 10.28
C TYR A 524 0.22 -19.67 10.74
N ASN A 525 1.55 -19.62 10.88
CA ASN A 525 2.29 -18.39 11.19
C ASN A 525 2.16 -17.35 10.06
N ILE A 526 2.30 -17.78 8.80
CA ILE A 526 2.04 -16.92 7.63
C ILE A 526 0.58 -16.44 7.63
N PHE A 527 -0.38 -17.33 7.89
CA PHE A 527 -1.80 -16.97 7.92
C PHE A 527 -2.12 -15.91 8.98
N LEU A 528 -1.64 -16.07 10.21
CA LEU A 528 -1.84 -15.10 11.28
C LEU A 528 -1.20 -13.74 10.94
N ALA A 529 0.02 -13.75 10.39
CA ALA A 529 0.71 -12.54 9.99
C ALA A 529 -0.05 -11.76 8.90
N VAL A 530 -0.55 -12.44 7.86
CA VAL A 530 -1.34 -11.81 6.78
C VAL A 530 -2.63 -11.19 7.32
N VAL A 531 -3.34 -11.88 8.22
CA VAL A 531 -4.56 -11.34 8.85
C VAL A 531 -4.28 -10.07 9.65
N ILE A 532 -3.18 -10.04 10.44
CA ILE A 532 -2.79 -8.86 11.23
C ILE A 532 -2.39 -7.69 10.32
N VAL A 533 -1.53 -7.93 9.31
CA VAL A 533 -1.07 -6.87 8.40
C VAL A 533 -2.25 -6.27 7.61
N PHE A 534 -3.13 -7.13 7.08
CA PHE A 534 -4.31 -6.67 6.35
C PHE A 534 -5.25 -5.84 7.24
N ALA A 535 -5.51 -6.27 8.48
CA ALA A 535 -6.36 -5.52 9.41
C ALA A 535 -5.80 -4.12 9.74
N ILE A 536 -4.47 -3.97 9.80
CA ILE A 536 -3.81 -2.69 10.12
C ILE A 536 -3.76 -1.74 8.92
N GLU A 537 -3.50 -2.23 7.71
CA GLU A 537 -3.40 -1.40 6.49
C GLU A 537 -4.72 -0.65 6.19
N TYR A 538 -5.88 -1.26 6.51
CA TYR A 538 -7.21 -0.63 6.36
C TYR A 538 -7.72 0.08 7.63
N SER A 539 -6.91 0.17 8.69
CA SER A 539 -7.27 0.86 9.94
C SER A 539 -6.80 2.31 9.95
N ALA A 540 -7.56 3.20 10.60
CA ALA A 540 -7.23 4.63 10.77
C ALA A 540 -6.12 4.88 11.82
N VAL A 541 -5.08 4.04 11.80
CA VAL A 541 -3.89 4.13 12.66
C VAL A 541 -2.84 5.04 11.99
N SER A 542 -1.96 5.66 12.77
CA SER A 542 -0.94 6.55 12.22
C SER A 542 0.03 5.82 11.27
N PHE A 543 0.42 6.48 10.18
CA PHE A 543 1.31 5.93 9.14
C PHE A 543 2.59 5.29 9.70
N ARG A 544 3.26 5.95 10.66
CA ARG A 544 4.45 5.41 11.34
C ARG A 544 4.18 4.08 12.07
N ALA A 545 2.99 3.93 12.67
CA ALA A 545 2.59 2.70 13.34
C ALA A 545 2.13 1.60 12.35
N GLN A 546 1.43 1.96 11.27
CA GLN A 546 1.12 1.01 10.18
C GLN A 546 2.40 0.39 9.61
N TYR A 547 3.39 1.22 9.26
CA TYR A 547 4.72 0.77 8.82
C TYR A 547 5.42 -0.11 9.87
N ALA A 548 5.49 0.34 11.14
CA ALA A 548 6.14 -0.43 12.20
C ALA A 548 5.54 -1.83 12.37
N ILE A 549 4.21 -1.92 12.43
CA ILE A 549 3.50 -3.20 12.61
C ILE A 549 3.67 -4.07 11.37
N ARG A 550 3.49 -3.53 10.15
CA ARG A 550 3.68 -4.26 8.89
C ARG A 550 5.07 -4.89 8.81
N SER A 551 6.11 -4.11 9.04
CA SER A 551 7.51 -4.56 8.94
C SER A 551 7.86 -5.58 10.03
N LEU A 552 7.51 -5.33 11.29
CA LEU A 552 7.85 -6.24 12.40
C LEU A 552 7.07 -7.57 12.33
N VAL A 553 5.78 -7.55 11.98
CA VAL A 553 4.99 -8.78 11.81
C VAL A 553 5.48 -9.60 10.62
N THR A 554 5.87 -8.93 9.53
CA THR A 554 6.46 -9.59 8.34
C THR A 554 7.80 -10.24 8.69
N LEU A 555 8.71 -9.52 9.36
CA LEU A 555 10.01 -10.05 9.80
C LEU A 555 9.86 -11.22 10.78
N PHE A 556 8.95 -11.13 11.76
CA PHE A 556 8.64 -12.23 12.68
C PHE A 556 8.13 -13.46 11.93
N SER A 557 7.20 -13.26 10.99
CA SER A 557 6.63 -14.35 10.20
C SER A 557 7.70 -15.07 9.38
N ILE A 558 8.51 -14.32 8.63
CA ILE A 558 9.61 -14.84 7.81
C ILE A 558 10.67 -15.54 8.67
N SER A 559 11.01 -14.98 9.83
CA SER A 559 11.93 -15.59 10.79
C SER A 559 11.42 -16.95 11.27
N GLY A 560 10.12 -17.08 11.53
CA GLY A 560 9.47 -18.34 11.83
C GLY A 560 9.55 -19.35 10.68
N VAL A 561 9.27 -18.93 9.44
CA VAL A 561 9.41 -19.79 8.25
C VAL A 561 10.85 -20.28 8.12
N TYR A 562 11.83 -19.38 8.17
CA TYR A 562 13.26 -19.68 8.08
C TYR A 562 13.73 -20.65 9.17
N ALA A 563 13.38 -20.40 10.43
CA ALA A 563 13.76 -21.25 11.55
C ALA A 563 13.18 -22.68 11.42
N LEU A 564 11.89 -22.79 11.09
CA LEU A 564 11.17 -24.07 11.06
C LEU A 564 11.43 -24.88 9.78
N MET A 565 11.60 -24.23 8.62
CA MET A 565 11.67 -24.86 7.29
C MET A 565 13.07 -24.93 6.68
N VAL A 566 14.04 -24.15 7.19
CA VAL A 566 15.40 -24.10 6.63
C VAL A 566 16.45 -24.42 7.70
N LEU A 567 16.51 -23.62 8.78
CA LEU A 567 17.57 -23.74 9.80
C LEU A 567 17.48 -25.06 10.56
N ARG A 568 16.26 -25.52 10.90
CA ARG A 568 16.05 -26.83 11.54
C ARG A 568 16.60 -28.00 10.69
N PRO A 569 16.22 -28.20 9.41
CA PRO A 569 16.83 -29.23 8.56
C PRO A 569 18.37 -29.20 8.53
N VAL A 570 18.96 -28.01 8.46
CA VAL A 570 20.43 -27.84 8.49
C VAL A 570 21.01 -28.32 9.82
N ALA A 571 20.46 -27.85 10.95
CA ALA A 571 20.90 -28.26 12.27
C ALA A 571 20.75 -29.77 12.50
N GLU A 572 19.65 -30.38 12.04
CA GLU A 572 19.46 -31.82 12.10
C GLU A 572 20.51 -32.58 11.28
N SER A 573 20.85 -32.11 10.07
CA SER A 573 21.91 -32.72 9.25
C SER A 573 23.31 -32.65 9.88
N ILE A 574 23.69 -31.51 10.46
CA ILE A 574 24.98 -31.32 11.13
C ILE A 574 25.09 -32.18 12.39
N LEU A 575 23.99 -32.30 13.16
CA LEU A 575 23.95 -33.13 14.37
C LEU A 575 24.04 -34.63 14.06
N THR A 576 23.48 -35.10 12.93
CA THR A 576 23.71 -36.48 12.47
C THR A 576 25.16 -36.71 12.06
N THR A 577 25.77 -35.79 11.29
CA THR A 577 27.18 -35.92 10.87
C THR A 577 28.14 -35.94 12.06
N ARG A 578 27.94 -35.10 13.08
CA ARG A 578 28.83 -35.10 14.26
C ARG A 578 28.80 -36.40 15.05
N ARG A 579 27.64 -37.06 15.18
CA ARG A 579 27.54 -38.36 15.88
C ARG A 579 28.35 -39.46 15.20
N SER A 580 28.37 -39.46 13.87
CA SER A 580 29.23 -40.38 13.09
C SER A 580 30.73 -40.12 13.24
N VAL A 581 31.15 -38.98 13.83
CA VAL A 581 32.57 -38.57 13.92
C VAL A 581 33.12 -38.66 15.36
N THR A 582 32.28 -38.52 16.39
CA THR A 582 32.73 -38.47 17.79
C THR A 582 32.77 -39.82 18.52
N GLY A 583 32.58 -40.93 17.81
CA GLY A 583 32.81 -42.29 18.32
C GLY A 583 31.57 -43.02 18.83
N ASP A 584 31.13 -44.01 18.07
CA ASP A 584 31.23 -45.44 18.42
C ASP A 584 31.29 -46.23 17.10
N GLY A 585 31.89 -47.43 17.10
CA GLY A 585 31.78 -48.44 16.03
C GLY A 585 32.21 -48.07 14.59
N ALA A 586 33.28 -48.70 14.09
CA ALA A 586 33.42 -48.87 12.63
C ALA A 586 32.21 -49.68 12.09
N PRO A 587 31.68 -49.40 10.89
CA PRO A 587 30.46 -50.04 10.38
C PRO A 587 30.63 -51.56 10.32
N VAL A 588 29.97 -52.24 11.24
CA VAL A 588 30.16 -53.68 11.44
C VAL A 588 29.42 -54.42 10.33
N SER A 589 30.16 -55.17 9.51
CA SER A 589 29.62 -55.90 8.35
C SER A 589 28.40 -56.76 8.72
N PRO A 590 27.40 -56.92 7.81
CA PRO A 590 26.29 -57.86 7.99
C PRO A 590 26.72 -59.30 8.29
N SER A 591 27.96 -59.70 7.95
CA SER A 591 28.53 -60.99 8.37
C SER A 591 28.75 -61.10 9.88
N VAL A 592 29.08 -60.01 10.58
CA VAL A 592 29.32 -60.02 12.03
C VAL A 592 28.00 -60.03 12.80
N ILE A 593 26.98 -59.31 12.35
CA ILE A 593 25.62 -59.38 12.94
C ILE A 593 25.07 -60.80 12.79
N ARG A 594 25.23 -61.41 11.60
CA ARG A 594 24.94 -62.83 11.36
C ARG A 594 25.72 -63.74 12.32
N ASN A 595 27.01 -63.48 12.53
CA ASN A 595 27.85 -64.27 13.44
C ASN A 595 27.50 -64.06 14.93
N ALA A 596 26.98 -62.89 15.33
CA ALA A 596 26.50 -62.63 16.68
C ALA A 596 25.13 -63.27 16.97
N ILE A 597 24.27 -63.38 15.95
CA ILE A 597 23.03 -64.17 16.01
C ILE A 597 23.39 -65.66 16.08
N MET A 598 24.27 -66.13 15.19
CA MET A 598 24.76 -67.51 15.19
C MET A 598 25.48 -67.90 16.48
N SER A 599 26.31 -67.03 17.08
CA SER A 599 27.06 -67.37 18.30
C SER A 599 26.20 -67.42 19.57
N ASN A 600 25.10 -66.66 19.61
CA ASN A 600 24.12 -66.78 20.69
C ASN A 600 23.16 -67.97 20.49
N VAL A 601 22.94 -68.43 19.26
CA VAL A 601 22.20 -69.67 18.96
C VAL A 601 23.08 -70.92 19.18
N ALA A 602 24.38 -70.86 18.84
CA ALA A 602 25.33 -71.96 18.97
C ALA A 602 25.79 -72.24 20.42
N LYS A 603 25.33 -71.46 21.41
CA LYS A 603 25.59 -71.68 22.85
C LYS A 603 24.58 -72.63 23.53
N GLN A 604 23.82 -73.41 22.76
CA GLN A 604 23.12 -74.59 23.28
C GLN A 604 23.49 -75.84 22.45
N PRO A 605 23.62 -77.02 23.08
CA PRO A 605 24.11 -78.22 22.42
C PRO A 605 23.07 -78.88 21.50
N GLU A 606 23.58 -79.49 20.42
CA GLU A 606 23.00 -80.59 19.64
C GLU A 606 21.57 -80.45 19.07
N ASN A 607 21.46 -79.90 17.85
CA ASN A 607 21.39 -80.72 16.61
C ASN A 607 20.82 -79.94 15.41
N GLY A 608 21.55 -79.94 14.27
CA GLY A 608 21.05 -79.49 12.96
C GLY A 608 21.43 -78.06 12.56
N LEU A 609 22.38 -77.93 11.62
CA LEU A 609 22.73 -76.68 10.93
C LEU A 609 21.72 -76.37 9.80
N VAL A 610 21.28 -75.11 9.70
CA VAL A 610 20.42 -74.62 8.60
C VAL A 610 21.07 -73.40 7.94
N SER A 611 21.10 -73.38 6.60
CA SER A 611 21.68 -72.30 5.79
C SER A 611 20.60 -71.31 5.32
N LEU A 612 20.91 -70.01 5.36
CA LEU A 612 19.99 -68.91 5.04
C LEU A 612 20.55 -68.05 3.87
N ASN A 613 20.48 -68.60 2.65
CA ASN A 613 20.89 -67.93 1.41
C ASN A 613 19.69 -67.71 0.46
N SER A 614 18.82 -66.75 0.75
CA SER A 614 17.85 -66.22 -0.25
C SER A 614 17.12 -64.95 0.22
N PHE A 615 17.74 -63.77 0.06
CA PHE A 615 17.00 -62.50 0.03
C PHE A 615 17.68 -61.48 -0.90
N MET A 616 17.14 -61.39 -2.13
CA MET A 616 17.33 -60.31 -3.09
C MET A 616 15.95 -60.01 -3.69
N PRO A 617 15.51 -58.75 -3.82
CA PRO A 617 14.20 -58.44 -4.39
C PRO A 617 14.28 -58.36 -5.93
N SER A 618 13.54 -59.22 -6.63
CA SER A 618 13.27 -59.07 -8.06
C SER A 618 11.85 -58.55 -8.30
N ASN A 619 11.70 -57.62 -9.24
CA ASN A 619 10.41 -57.08 -9.66
C ASN A 619 9.62 -58.14 -10.45
N GLY A 620 8.31 -58.24 -10.20
CA GLY A 620 7.41 -59.14 -10.92
C GLY A 620 6.33 -58.40 -11.71
N THR A 621 6.44 -58.42 -13.03
CA THR A 621 5.28 -58.36 -13.95
C THR A 621 5.18 -59.72 -14.64
N ALA A 622 4.03 -60.38 -14.56
CA ALA A 622 3.80 -61.70 -15.14
C ALA A 622 3.65 -61.63 -16.68
N PRO A 623 3.91 -62.74 -17.36
CA PRO A 623 2.86 -63.32 -18.21
C PRO A 623 2.57 -64.79 -17.86
N ALA A 624 1.54 -65.36 -18.48
CA ALA A 624 0.98 -66.67 -18.15
C ALA A 624 1.25 -67.75 -19.22
N THR A 625 0.85 -68.98 -18.86
CA THR A 625 0.56 -70.16 -19.70
C THR A 625 1.69 -70.90 -20.45
N GLY A 626 1.93 -72.14 -20.03
CA GLY A 626 1.82 -73.32 -20.90
C GLY A 626 3.11 -73.98 -21.42
N GLY A 627 3.19 -75.32 -21.32
CA GLY A 627 4.11 -76.13 -22.14
C GLY A 627 4.87 -77.23 -21.41
N ALA A 628 4.55 -78.49 -21.72
CA ALA A 628 5.16 -79.72 -21.20
C ALA A 628 6.63 -79.96 -21.62
N GLY A 629 7.30 -80.88 -20.92
CA GLY A 629 8.57 -81.49 -21.36
C GLY A 629 9.49 -81.89 -20.20
N GLY A 630 9.57 -83.18 -19.86
CA GLY A 630 10.39 -83.65 -18.75
C GLY A 630 11.77 -84.17 -19.16
N LYS A 631 12.69 -84.26 -18.19
CA LYS A 631 13.59 -85.41 -18.03
C LYS A 631 14.14 -85.51 -16.61
N GLU A 632 14.42 -86.75 -16.23
CA GLU A 632 14.79 -87.24 -14.91
C GLU A 632 16.31 -87.21 -14.70
N GLN A 633 16.80 -86.74 -13.55
CA GLN A 633 17.93 -87.40 -12.89
C GLN A 633 17.96 -87.14 -11.37
N ARG A 634 18.48 -88.15 -10.66
CA ARG A 634 18.53 -88.33 -9.20
C ARG A 634 19.59 -87.39 -8.57
N ASP A 635 19.67 -87.13 -7.26
CA ASP A 635 19.66 -88.14 -6.20
C ASP A 635 19.44 -87.66 -4.75
N VAL A 636 19.11 -88.64 -3.89
CA VAL A 636 19.14 -88.70 -2.41
C VAL A 636 18.53 -87.53 -1.59
N GLY A 637 17.45 -87.83 -0.86
CA GLY A 637 16.76 -86.87 0.00
C GLY A 637 17.26 -86.74 1.45
N LYS A 638 16.66 -85.81 2.18
CA LYS A 638 16.47 -85.86 3.64
C LYS A 638 15.30 -84.96 4.07
N SER A 639 14.54 -85.40 5.06
CA SER A 639 13.32 -84.76 5.55
C SER A 639 13.57 -83.36 6.11
N THR A 640 12.79 -82.37 5.67
CA THR A 640 12.83 -80.99 6.15
C THR A 640 11.77 -80.74 7.22
N VAL A 641 12.18 -80.78 8.50
CA VAL A 641 11.36 -80.23 9.60
C VAL A 641 11.51 -78.71 9.59
N ALA A 642 10.42 -78.01 9.29
CA ALA A 642 10.41 -76.56 9.19
C ALA A 642 10.17 -75.86 10.54
N CYS A 643 11.10 -75.01 10.97
CA CYS A 643 10.86 -73.99 12.00
C CYS A 643 10.70 -72.61 11.33
N SER A 644 9.53 -72.00 11.49
CA SER A 644 9.13 -70.82 10.71
C SER A 644 9.39 -69.49 11.44
N MET A 645 10.17 -68.59 10.82
CA MET A 645 10.25 -67.19 11.23
C MET A 645 9.04 -66.44 10.65
N ASN A 646 7.99 -66.20 11.45
CA ASN A 646 6.67 -65.92 10.88
C ASN A 646 6.29 -64.47 10.58
N VAL A 647 6.78 -63.44 11.30
CA VAL A 647 6.49 -62.05 10.90
C VAL A 647 7.62 -61.07 11.23
N SER A 648 8.09 -60.36 10.20
CA SER A 648 8.87 -59.13 10.33
C SER A 648 8.22 -58.01 9.52
N THR A 649 7.92 -56.87 10.16
CA THR A 649 7.46 -55.68 9.44
C THR A 649 8.03 -54.39 10.03
N ALA A 650 8.37 -53.46 9.15
CA ALA A 650 8.82 -52.12 9.52
C ALA A 650 7.62 -51.24 9.93
N PHE A 651 7.77 -50.56 11.07
CA PHE A 651 6.80 -49.64 11.65
C PHE A 651 7.45 -48.31 12.00
N ALA A 652 6.63 -47.26 12.15
CA ALA A 652 7.04 -46.06 12.88
C ALA A 652 6.64 -46.22 14.35
N MET A 653 7.59 -46.02 15.26
CA MET A 653 7.40 -46.16 16.71
C MET A 653 7.90 -44.92 17.45
N ARG A 654 7.17 -44.45 18.46
CA ARG A 654 7.61 -43.37 19.36
C ARG A 654 7.38 -43.75 20.82
N LYS A 655 8.23 -43.27 21.73
CA LYS A 655 7.95 -43.36 23.18
C LYS A 655 6.75 -42.47 23.53
N ALA A 656 5.87 -42.92 24.43
CA ALA A 656 4.71 -42.14 24.85
C ALA A 656 5.12 -40.78 25.46
N GLY A 657 4.37 -39.71 25.11
CA GLY A 657 4.66 -38.33 25.50
C GLY A 657 4.45 -37.31 24.38
N LEU A 658 4.22 -36.04 24.73
CA LEU A 658 3.70 -35.01 23.80
C LEU A 658 4.73 -34.45 22.78
N PHE A 659 6.03 -34.72 22.99
CA PHE A 659 7.14 -34.13 22.21
C PHE A 659 8.25 -35.12 21.82
N ARG A 660 7.95 -36.43 21.73
CA ARG A 660 8.95 -37.46 21.35
C ARG A 660 8.93 -37.74 19.84
N ARG A 661 10.11 -37.92 19.23
CA ARG A 661 10.29 -38.26 17.80
C ARG A 661 9.75 -39.67 17.51
N TRP A 662 9.28 -39.87 16.29
CA TRP A 662 9.06 -41.20 15.71
C TRP A 662 10.39 -41.75 15.17
N ARG A 663 10.61 -43.05 15.32
CA ARG A 663 11.75 -43.78 14.76
C ARG A 663 11.25 -44.92 13.86
N PRO A 664 11.90 -45.22 12.73
CA PRO A 664 11.69 -46.47 12.03
C PRO A 664 12.22 -47.63 12.90
N VAL A 665 11.40 -48.65 13.09
CA VAL A 665 11.79 -49.89 13.78
C VAL A 665 11.27 -51.09 12.99
N THR A 666 12.05 -52.16 12.92
CA THR A 666 11.53 -53.46 12.50
C THR A 666 11.19 -54.26 13.75
N LEU A 667 9.92 -54.63 13.88
CA LEU A 667 9.49 -55.61 14.87
C LEU A 667 9.58 -56.99 14.21
N CYS A 668 10.27 -57.92 14.86
CA CYS A 668 10.31 -59.33 14.49
C CYS A 668 9.77 -60.15 15.68
N LEU A 669 8.66 -60.85 15.47
CA LEU A 669 8.05 -61.71 16.48
C LEU A 669 8.42 -63.18 16.19
N ILE A 670 9.13 -63.83 17.11
CA ILE A 670 9.57 -65.22 16.98
C ILE A 670 8.66 -66.10 17.83
N HIS A 671 7.90 -66.98 17.17
CA HIS A 671 7.09 -68.02 17.80
C HIS A 671 7.89 -69.33 17.86
N GLY A 672 7.93 -69.96 19.03
CA GLY A 672 8.67 -71.20 19.27
C GLY A 672 8.87 -71.46 20.77
N ALA A 673 9.79 -72.37 21.13
CA ALA A 673 10.08 -72.74 22.51
C ALA A 673 10.62 -71.58 23.39
N LYS A 674 11.11 -70.50 22.77
CA LYS A 674 11.46 -69.22 23.44
C LYS A 674 10.72 -68.10 22.72
N ARG A 675 9.77 -67.46 23.42
CA ARG A 675 9.00 -66.31 22.92
C ARG A 675 9.89 -65.07 22.99
N VAL A 676 10.22 -64.47 21.85
CA VAL A 676 11.09 -63.28 21.78
C VAL A 676 10.54 -62.27 20.78
N LEU A 677 10.41 -61.02 21.24
CA LEU A 677 10.19 -59.85 20.39
C LEU A 677 11.56 -59.18 20.20
N LEU A 678 12.06 -59.18 18.95
CA LEU A 678 13.24 -58.43 18.57
C LEU A 678 12.80 -57.07 18.01
N LEU A 679 13.36 -56.00 18.56
CA LEU A 679 13.19 -54.63 18.11
C LEU A 679 14.50 -54.15 17.48
N VAL A 680 14.54 -54.09 16.15
CA VAL A 680 15.71 -53.58 15.40
C VAL A 680 15.49 -52.10 15.11
N GLN A 681 16.39 -51.25 15.60
CA GLN A 681 16.39 -49.82 15.29
C GLN A 681 17.34 -49.54 14.13
N TYR A 682 16.85 -48.78 13.14
CA TYR A 682 17.71 -48.19 12.11
C TYR A 682 18.34 -46.89 12.65
N ASP A 683 19.29 -47.05 13.59
CA ASP A 683 20.36 -46.08 13.85
C ASP A 683 21.64 -46.61 13.12
N ASP A 684 22.71 -45.80 12.98
CA ASP A 684 23.87 -46.10 12.11
C ASP A 684 24.62 -47.43 12.41
N GLU A 685 24.39 -48.03 13.59
CA GLU A 685 24.98 -49.31 14.04
C GLU A 685 24.03 -50.53 13.93
N LEU A 686 22.78 -50.35 13.46
CA LEU A 686 21.79 -51.45 13.31
C LEU A 686 21.52 -52.22 14.63
N THR A 687 21.40 -51.49 15.74
CA THR A 687 21.23 -52.06 17.08
C THR A 687 19.86 -52.74 17.27
N GLY A 688 19.88 -54.01 17.69
CA GLY A 688 18.69 -54.80 17.99
C GLY A 688 18.56 -55.12 19.47
N THR A 689 17.45 -54.75 20.10
CA THR A 689 17.12 -55.15 21.47
C THR A 689 16.12 -56.30 21.49
N THR A 690 16.44 -57.36 22.23
CA THR A 690 15.56 -58.52 22.44
C THR A 690 14.75 -58.36 23.73
N TYR A 691 13.47 -58.69 23.66
CA TYR A 691 12.56 -58.75 24.81
C TYR A 691 11.95 -60.15 24.90
N SER A 692 12.19 -60.84 26.01
CA SER A 692 11.68 -62.18 26.31
C SER A 692 10.59 -62.21 27.39
N ALA A 693 10.37 -61.10 28.09
CA ALA A 693 9.38 -60.94 29.15
C ALA A 693 8.87 -59.48 29.21
N ASN A 694 7.75 -59.25 29.92
CA ASN A 694 7.13 -57.92 30.09
C ASN A 694 6.85 -57.19 28.77
N VAL A 695 6.36 -57.93 27.78
CA VAL A 695 5.90 -57.42 26.49
C VAL A 695 4.38 -57.53 26.43
N ALA A 696 3.68 -56.43 26.14
CA ALA A 696 2.24 -56.43 25.91
C ALA A 696 1.86 -55.38 24.87
N ALA A 697 0.73 -55.57 24.19
CA ALA A 697 0.20 -54.62 23.22
C ALA A 697 -1.28 -54.30 23.49
N SER A 698 -1.72 -53.09 23.15
CA SER A 698 -3.13 -52.70 23.25
C SER A 698 -3.53 -51.82 22.07
N LEU A 699 -4.71 -52.06 21.49
CA LEU A 699 -5.22 -51.25 20.39
C LEU A 699 -5.70 -49.89 20.91
N LEU A 700 -5.35 -48.79 20.23
CA LEU A 700 -5.71 -47.44 20.66
C LEU A 700 -7.11 -47.04 20.19
N THR A 701 -8.14 -47.67 20.75
CA THR A 701 -9.55 -47.28 20.57
C THR A 701 -9.93 -46.17 21.55
N ARG A 702 -10.69 -45.17 21.10
CA ARG A 702 -11.28 -44.16 21.99
C ARG A 702 -12.44 -44.80 22.76
N GLY A 703 -12.57 -44.49 24.05
CA GLY A 703 -13.63 -45.02 24.91
C GLY A 703 -15.03 -44.79 24.34
N ALA A 704 -15.95 -45.69 24.70
CA ALA A 704 -17.29 -45.81 24.12
C ALA A 704 -18.05 -44.48 24.03
N PRO A 705 -18.76 -44.21 22.91
CA PRO A 705 -19.67 -43.07 22.83
C PRO A 705 -20.89 -43.33 23.73
N SER A 706 -21.24 -42.34 24.56
CA SER A 706 -22.60 -42.25 25.11
C SER A 706 -23.59 -42.00 23.97
N ASN A 707 -24.66 -42.79 23.91
CA ASN A 707 -25.68 -42.81 22.85
C ASN A 707 -26.03 -41.44 22.23
N SER A 708 -25.58 -41.19 20.99
CA SER A 708 -26.37 -40.56 19.91
C SER A 708 -25.54 -40.38 18.63
N SER A 709 -26.18 -40.69 17.49
CA SER A 709 -25.76 -40.39 16.10
C SER A 709 -24.67 -41.29 15.46
N PRO A 710 -24.82 -41.66 14.17
CA PRO A 710 -23.91 -42.57 13.46
C PRO A 710 -22.62 -41.90 13.00
N ALA A 711 -21.53 -42.68 12.93
CA ALA A 711 -20.18 -42.18 12.66
C ALA A 711 -19.93 -41.86 11.18
N SER A 712 -19.35 -40.69 10.90
CA SER A 712 -18.82 -40.31 9.59
C SER A 712 -17.35 -40.70 9.44
N SER A 713 -16.98 -41.19 8.26
CA SER A 713 -15.70 -41.86 7.99
C SER A 713 -14.47 -40.92 7.99
N SER A 714 -13.74 -40.83 9.12
CA SER A 714 -12.42 -40.15 9.18
C SER A 714 -11.53 -40.51 10.40
N ASP A 715 -11.63 -41.72 10.96
CA ASP A 715 -10.93 -42.07 12.21
C ASP A 715 -9.45 -42.43 12.03
N SER A 716 -8.58 -41.42 12.11
CA SER A 716 -7.12 -41.54 11.96
C SER A 716 -6.39 -42.32 13.05
N HIS A 717 -7.06 -42.74 14.13
CA HIS A 717 -6.45 -43.51 15.22
C HIS A 717 -6.57 -45.02 15.02
N ALA A 718 -7.40 -45.46 14.07
CA ALA A 718 -7.64 -46.84 13.74
C ALA A 718 -6.36 -47.67 13.45
N CYS A 719 -5.31 -47.04 12.90
CA CYS A 719 -4.07 -47.74 12.50
C CYS A 719 -2.95 -47.70 13.56
N GLN A 720 -3.26 -47.57 14.86
CA GLN A 720 -2.26 -47.42 15.93
C GLN A 720 -2.48 -48.41 17.09
N PHE A 721 -1.39 -48.96 17.60
CA PHE A 721 -1.37 -49.74 18.85
C PHE A 721 -0.32 -49.21 19.82
N GLN A 722 -0.57 -49.36 21.12
CA GLN A 722 0.37 -49.06 22.18
C GLN A 722 1.14 -50.34 22.54
N LEU A 723 2.47 -50.29 22.43
CA LEU A 723 3.39 -51.37 22.77
C LEU A 723 4.05 -51.06 24.12
N PHE A 724 3.94 -51.99 25.06
CA PHE A 724 4.55 -51.92 26.38
C PHE A 724 5.77 -52.85 26.39
N LEU A 725 6.93 -52.30 26.74
CA LEU A 725 8.20 -53.02 26.85
C LEU A 725 8.81 -52.67 28.22
N ASN A 726 8.79 -53.64 29.14
CA ASN A 726 9.12 -53.42 30.55
C ASN A 726 8.30 -52.23 31.13
N THR A 727 8.96 -51.23 31.70
CA THR A 727 8.33 -50.02 32.28
C THR A 727 8.02 -48.92 31.27
N GLN A 728 8.30 -49.12 29.97
CA GLN A 728 8.16 -48.09 28.94
C GLN A 728 7.01 -48.42 27.99
N SER A 729 6.16 -47.43 27.71
CA SER A 729 5.14 -47.53 26.67
C SER A 729 5.49 -46.69 25.45
N TYR A 730 5.13 -47.23 24.30
CA TYR A 730 5.41 -46.70 22.98
C TYR A 730 4.13 -46.73 22.14
N VAL A 731 3.99 -45.82 21.20
CA VAL A 731 2.92 -45.84 20.19
C VAL A 731 3.54 -46.30 18.88
N VAL A 732 2.96 -47.33 18.27
CA VAL A 732 3.36 -47.91 17.00
C VAL A 732 2.28 -47.61 15.96
N GLN A 733 2.70 -47.13 14.78
CA GLN A 733 1.80 -46.82 13.68
C GLN A 733 1.92 -47.87 12.57
N ALA A 734 0.83 -48.61 12.36
CA ALA A 734 0.67 -49.58 11.29
C ALA A 734 0.12 -48.91 10.00
N SER A 735 0.11 -49.65 8.90
CA SER A 735 -0.42 -49.16 7.62
C SER A 735 -1.93 -49.29 7.46
N THR A 736 -2.59 -50.14 8.26
CA THR A 736 -4.04 -50.37 8.29
C THR A 736 -4.50 -50.72 9.72
N HIS A 737 -5.81 -50.57 10.02
CA HIS A 737 -6.40 -51.03 11.29
C HIS A 737 -6.19 -52.53 11.48
N ALA A 738 -6.53 -53.33 10.47
CA ALA A 738 -6.34 -54.78 10.51
C ALA A 738 -4.88 -55.17 10.82
N GLN A 739 -3.88 -54.44 10.32
CA GLN A 739 -2.48 -54.70 10.66
C GLN A 739 -2.14 -54.31 12.11
N ALA A 740 -2.65 -53.19 12.64
CA ALA A 740 -2.45 -52.80 14.03
C ALA A 740 -3.10 -53.79 15.00
N GLU A 741 -4.33 -54.21 14.69
CA GLU A 741 -5.13 -55.15 15.45
C GLU A 741 -4.52 -56.55 15.45
N GLN A 742 -4.05 -57.02 14.28
CA GLN A 742 -3.38 -58.30 14.14
C GLN A 742 -2.06 -58.33 14.95
N TRP A 743 -1.21 -57.33 14.82
CA TRP A 743 0.03 -57.26 15.59
C TRP A 743 -0.19 -57.13 17.10
N ALA A 744 -1.23 -56.40 17.53
CA ALA A 744 -1.59 -56.34 18.94
C ALA A 744 -2.07 -57.70 19.48
N ARG A 745 -2.84 -58.45 18.69
CA ARG A 745 -3.23 -59.84 19.03
C ARG A 745 -2.03 -60.78 19.08
N ASP A 746 -1.20 -60.80 18.06
CA ASP A 746 -0.09 -61.76 17.92
C ASP A 746 0.96 -61.55 19.02
N ILE A 747 1.28 -60.30 19.36
CA ILE A 747 2.16 -59.96 20.49
C ILE A 747 1.53 -60.44 21.81
N ASN A 748 0.25 -60.17 22.07
CA ASN A 748 -0.38 -60.63 23.31
C ASN A 748 -0.42 -62.16 23.38
N LEU A 749 -0.87 -62.84 22.32
CA LEU A 749 -0.90 -64.31 22.24
C LEU A 749 0.49 -64.94 22.47
N ALA A 750 1.55 -64.28 21.98
CA ALA A 750 2.92 -64.71 22.21
C ALA A 750 3.40 -64.55 23.67
N PHE A 751 2.85 -63.62 24.46
CA PHE A 751 3.37 -63.29 25.80
C PHE A 751 2.39 -63.47 26.98
N THR A 752 1.09 -63.66 26.76
CA THR A 752 0.09 -63.95 27.83
C THR A 752 0.07 -65.42 28.26
N GLY A 753 1.25 -66.05 28.35
CA GLY A 753 1.40 -67.47 28.73
C GLY A 753 1.53 -67.71 30.24
N ASP A 754 2.20 -66.81 30.96
CA ASP A 754 2.54 -66.98 32.38
C ASP A 754 1.98 -65.85 33.23
N ALA A 755 0.84 -66.11 33.86
CA ALA A 755 0.20 -65.21 34.83
C ALA A 755 -0.19 -65.95 36.12
N THR A 756 0.77 -66.67 36.71
CA THR A 756 0.65 -67.34 38.02
C THR A 756 1.44 -66.63 39.12
N VAL A 757 1.32 -65.30 39.21
CA VAL A 757 1.42 -64.59 40.50
C VAL A 757 0.25 -63.61 40.60
N SER A 758 -0.44 -63.66 41.73
CA SER A 758 -1.67 -62.94 42.06
C SER A 758 -1.63 -61.43 41.83
N GLY A 759 -2.62 -60.89 41.10
CA GLY A 759 -2.96 -59.46 41.13
C GLY A 759 -3.49 -58.91 39.80
N LEU A 760 -4.81 -58.97 39.56
CA LEU A 760 -5.43 -58.24 38.46
C LEU A 760 -5.31 -56.70 38.67
N PRO A 761 -4.76 -55.94 37.70
CA PRO A 761 -5.06 -54.53 37.57
C PRO A 761 -6.36 -54.39 36.76
N ARG A 762 -7.44 -53.97 37.43
CA ARG A 762 -8.68 -53.55 36.77
C ARG A 762 -8.43 -52.41 35.77
N ILE A 763 -9.35 -52.26 34.82
CA ILE A 763 -9.44 -51.11 33.90
C ILE A 763 -9.41 -49.79 34.72
N VAL A 764 -8.38 -48.97 34.56
CA VAL A 764 -8.30 -47.62 35.15
C VAL A 764 -8.50 -46.57 34.07
N SER A 765 -9.53 -45.74 34.22
CA SER A 765 -9.79 -44.63 33.29
C SER A 765 -8.81 -43.47 33.49
N VAL A 766 -8.52 -42.76 32.40
CA VAL A 766 -7.51 -41.67 32.32
C VAL A 766 -7.81 -40.46 33.25
N ARG A 767 -8.97 -40.40 33.89
CA ARG A 767 -9.35 -39.31 34.81
C ARG A 767 -8.63 -39.34 36.17
N ALA A 768 -8.11 -40.49 36.64
CA ALA A 768 -7.53 -40.60 37.98
C ALA A 768 -6.12 -39.99 38.12
N VAL A 769 -5.33 -39.96 37.04
CA VAL A 769 -3.91 -39.54 37.08
C VAL A 769 -3.72 -38.03 37.26
N TRP A 770 -4.74 -37.22 36.96
CA TRP A 770 -4.67 -35.76 37.09
C TRP A 770 -5.03 -35.23 38.49
N ALA A 771 -5.50 -36.09 39.41
CA ALA A 771 -5.91 -35.68 40.76
C ALA A 771 -4.77 -35.73 41.81
N SER A 772 -3.62 -36.34 41.51
CA SER A 772 -2.53 -36.58 42.47
C SER A 772 -1.30 -35.67 42.31
N MET A 773 -1.40 -34.58 41.55
CA MET A 773 -0.30 -33.63 41.30
C MET A 773 -0.56 -32.20 41.82
N GLY A 774 -1.49 -32.04 42.76
CA GLY A 774 -1.81 -30.72 43.34
C GLY A 774 -2.26 -30.77 44.80
N ARG A 775 -1.31 -30.82 45.74
CA ARG A 775 -1.42 -30.29 47.12
C ARG A 775 -0.10 -30.36 47.89
N SER A 776 0.09 -29.38 48.77
CA SER A 776 1.15 -29.23 49.79
C SER A 776 2.57 -28.90 49.27
N ALA A 777 3.35 -28.01 49.91
CA ALA A 777 3.16 -27.33 51.20
C ALA A 777 3.74 -25.91 51.24
N ALA A 778 3.15 -25.07 52.10
CA ALA A 778 3.75 -23.87 52.70
C ALA A 778 3.14 -23.67 54.10
N GLY A 779 3.94 -23.32 55.12
CA GLY A 779 3.41 -22.83 56.42
C GLY A 779 3.99 -23.44 57.72
N SER A 780 5.05 -22.79 58.24
CA SER A 780 5.24 -22.34 59.64
C SER A 780 5.39 -23.29 60.88
N THR A 781 6.61 -23.20 61.47
CA THR A 781 6.96 -22.81 62.89
C THR A 781 6.92 -23.77 64.11
N SER A 782 7.93 -23.54 65.00
CA SER A 782 8.11 -23.98 66.43
C SER A 782 8.29 -25.49 66.66
N GLU A 783 9.09 -26.04 67.60
CA GLU A 783 10.25 -25.68 68.46
C GLU A 783 10.93 -27.06 68.77
N ARG A 784 12.18 -27.26 69.20
CA ARG A 784 12.80 -26.85 70.48
C ARG A 784 14.23 -27.46 70.61
N LYS A 785 15.18 -26.67 71.13
CA LYS A 785 16.45 -27.03 71.85
C LYS A 785 17.16 -28.38 71.65
N SER A 786 18.44 -28.29 71.23
CA SER A 786 19.59 -28.82 71.98
C SER A 786 20.78 -27.82 71.87
N ARG A 787 21.82 -27.94 72.71
CA ARG A 787 22.71 -26.84 73.16
C ARG A 787 24.20 -27.24 73.08
N GLU A 788 25.10 -26.25 73.20
CA GLU A 788 26.58 -26.34 73.30
C GLU A 788 27.31 -26.58 71.95
N ARG A 789 28.48 -26.00 71.62
CA ARG A 789 29.41 -25.00 72.20
C ARG A 789 29.73 -23.93 71.11
N GLY A 790 30.28 -22.75 71.32
CA GLY A 790 30.88 -22.14 72.51
C GLY A 790 32.39 -21.87 72.33
N GLU A 791 32.78 -20.81 71.59
CA GLU A 791 34.04 -20.06 71.79
C GLU A 791 34.07 -18.75 70.97
N SER A 792 34.88 -17.77 71.40
CA SER A 792 35.01 -16.44 70.80
C SER A 792 36.48 -15.99 70.75
N SER A 793 36.82 -15.06 69.84
CA SER A 793 37.61 -13.84 70.14
C SER A 793 38.21 -13.16 68.89
N GLY A 794 38.19 -11.83 68.87
CA GLY A 794 39.33 -11.00 68.42
C GLY A 794 39.42 -10.54 66.96
N GLY A 795 39.74 -9.25 66.74
CA GLY A 795 40.39 -8.78 65.50
C GLY A 795 39.92 -7.42 64.93
N GLN A 796 40.66 -6.35 65.24
CA GLN A 796 40.41 -4.94 64.89
C GLN A 796 40.39 -4.52 63.40
N GLN A 797 39.61 -3.47 63.14
CA GLN A 797 39.87 -2.27 62.30
C GLN A 797 41.18 -2.16 61.49
N GLN A 798 41.09 -1.67 60.23
CA GLN A 798 41.56 -0.31 59.87
C GLN A 798 41.13 0.19 58.46
N HIS A 799 41.24 1.52 58.26
CA HIS A 799 40.80 2.30 57.09
C HIS A 799 41.79 2.31 55.90
N ARG A 800 41.28 2.55 54.67
CA ARG A 800 41.71 3.73 53.86
C ARG A 800 40.78 4.08 52.68
N ALA A 801 40.62 5.38 52.45
CA ALA A 801 40.01 6.03 51.27
C ALA A 801 40.71 7.40 51.05
N VAL A 802 40.21 8.25 50.11
CA VAL A 802 40.78 9.56 49.66
C VAL A 802 41.91 9.39 48.61
N LYS A 803 42.03 10.08 47.46
CA LYS A 803 41.43 11.27 46.76
C LYS A 803 41.32 10.95 45.24
N GLY A 804 40.64 11.67 44.34
CA GLY A 804 39.73 12.84 44.44
C GLY A 804 40.17 14.09 43.64
N LYS A 805 39.65 14.33 42.41
CA LYS A 805 39.71 15.64 41.69
C LYS A 805 38.65 15.78 40.59
N ALA A 806 38.13 17.01 40.43
CA ALA A 806 37.35 17.51 39.29
C ALA A 806 37.97 18.83 38.82
N GLY A 807 37.65 19.29 37.61
CA GLY A 807 38.04 20.60 37.08
C GLY A 807 37.13 21.00 35.92
N LEU A 808 36.76 22.28 35.86
CA LEU A 808 36.07 22.88 34.72
C LEU A 808 37.11 23.39 33.70
N GLU A 809 36.77 23.30 32.42
CA GLU A 809 36.77 24.39 31.43
C GLU A 809 35.70 24.09 30.38
#